data_AF-A0A9N9W4J6-F1
#
_entry.id   AF-A0A9N9W4J6-F1
#
_cell.length_a   1.000
_cell.length_b   1.000
_cell.length_c   1.000
_cell.angle_alpha   90.00
_cell.angle_beta   90.00
_cell.angle_gamma   90.00
#
_symmetry.space_group_name_H-M   'P 1'
#
loop_
_entity.id
_entity.type
_entity.pdbx_description
1 polymer ?
#
loop_
_entity_poly.entity_id
_entity_poly.type
_entity_poly.pdbx_seq_one_letter_code
_entity_poly.pdbx_strand_id
1 'polypeptide(L)'
;MLVLIVGLDGTRQLEAAKKLLADAGALAIKIGLNSHQFAIAHGRDNPVVQESWRRTWWDLFVVDGMIAGVHRATNFALFDVQADVQLPCEEWEYQSGAIPAPKSLADLESYDFSDSDIDGFSSFSYRILCARNLGKFFRSDPIVGPDDPNISKIEALLTHWRLNLPNSKKDPVAIDGTIDEMMFQAHMMINATSILVHYPHSQLNPSATKRIDSCAPSQPVTPGFTYNSHTRHVIHAANEISKLITPSDLLCHTPFFVCVVSHASIVHINRWGSYMHSEEDDVFLRQQISLNIGALNRLSQVWESAGAAKEQIRSVAQEISQSRRQEEDEIRSGLWKLPEFLAMVSQAVTAPLTRAATFLIVSAASQPSAIPTIRATLSSISDITKNISIRHPDGRLSCTVGIGSSIWSRLTSLPQPKELHPFQEIRGAKHTAVSTPGDILFHIRADRRDLCFEFERQLMQRLGSAVTVNDETVGFRYFDARDLLGFVDGTANPTGTEATEAAIVAQEDEPSSAGGSYVVVQKYLHDMEGWQALRTEAQEAIIGRTKLDNVELDDAPPRSQQSHKSLATIEMQGDERAIVRDNMPFGSPGRSEFGTYFIGYSRNLWVTEKMLERMFVGEPPGMHDRILDYSKAVLGATFFAPSDLSSI
;
A
#
# COMPACT_ATOMS: atom_id res chain seq x y z
N MET A 1 39.85 -20.44 -10.45
CA MET A 1 38.83 -21.27 -9.76
C MET A 1 37.52 -20.49 -9.58
N LEU A 2 37.53 -19.27 -9.03
CA LEU A 2 36.32 -18.44 -8.87
C LEU A 2 35.47 -18.28 -10.13
N VAL A 3 36.06 -17.87 -11.26
CA VAL A 3 35.34 -17.74 -12.54
C VAL A 3 34.69 -19.07 -12.97
N LEU A 4 35.36 -20.20 -12.72
CA LEU A 4 34.81 -21.53 -13.02
C LEU A 4 33.64 -21.87 -12.09
N ILE A 5 33.72 -21.54 -10.79
CA ILE A 5 32.61 -21.72 -9.84
C ILE A 5 31.38 -20.95 -10.32
N VAL A 6 31.55 -19.67 -10.67
CA VAL A 6 30.46 -18.81 -11.17
C VAL A 6 29.89 -19.35 -12.49
N GLY A 7 30.74 -19.81 -13.41
CA GLY A 7 30.30 -20.41 -14.67
C GLY A 7 29.57 -21.74 -14.49
N LEU A 8 30.02 -22.60 -13.57
CA LEU A 8 29.34 -23.86 -13.23
C LEU A 8 27.98 -23.58 -12.59
N ASP A 9 27.89 -22.59 -11.71
CA ASP A 9 26.64 -22.15 -11.10
C ASP A 9 25.64 -21.64 -12.16
N GLY A 10 26.08 -20.70 -13.01
CA GLY A 10 25.28 -20.15 -14.10
C GLY A 10 24.85 -21.17 -15.18
N THR A 11 25.60 -22.27 -15.31
CA THR A 11 25.26 -23.41 -16.20
C THR A 11 24.57 -24.57 -15.45
N ARG A 12 24.03 -24.30 -14.26
CA ARG A 12 23.22 -25.25 -13.45
C ARG A 12 23.97 -26.51 -12.99
N GLN A 13 25.30 -26.50 -12.99
CA GLN A 13 26.14 -27.57 -12.44
C GLN A 13 26.42 -27.37 -10.95
N LEU A 14 25.35 -27.26 -10.17
CA LEU A 14 25.38 -26.79 -8.77
C LEU A 14 26.29 -27.62 -7.87
N GLU A 15 26.23 -28.95 -7.96
CA GLU A 15 27.05 -29.82 -7.11
C GLU A 15 28.55 -29.70 -7.42
N ALA A 16 28.90 -29.47 -8.69
CA ALA A 16 30.29 -29.20 -9.09
C ALA A 16 30.74 -27.82 -8.59
N ALA A 17 29.89 -26.80 -8.71
CA ALA A 17 30.17 -25.45 -8.19
C ALA A 17 30.39 -25.46 -6.67
N LYS A 18 29.49 -26.10 -5.90
CA LYS A 18 29.59 -26.24 -4.44
C LYS A 18 30.87 -26.96 -4.02
N LYS A 19 31.17 -28.09 -4.66
CA LYS A 19 32.39 -28.85 -4.36
C LYS A 19 33.64 -28.01 -4.62
N LEU A 20 33.72 -27.37 -5.78
CA LEU A 20 34.87 -26.54 -6.16
C LEU A 20 35.01 -25.31 -5.25
N LEU A 21 33.90 -24.72 -4.82
CA LEU A 21 33.89 -23.64 -3.84
C LEU A 21 34.41 -24.09 -2.47
N ALA A 22 33.97 -25.25 -1.98
CA ALA A 22 34.46 -25.82 -0.74
C ALA A 22 35.97 -26.11 -0.81
N ASP A 23 36.44 -26.69 -1.91
CA ASP A 23 37.86 -26.96 -2.15
C ASP A 23 38.68 -25.66 -2.22
N ALA A 24 38.16 -24.63 -2.91
CA ALA A 24 38.81 -23.32 -3.00
C ALA A 24 38.87 -22.60 -1.64
N GLY A 25 37.79 -22.64 -0.85
CA GLY A 25 37.75 -22.11 0.51
C GLY A 25 38.74 -22.80 1.43
N ALA A 26 38.76 -24.14 1.43
CA ALA A 26 39.72 -24.91 2.20
C ALA A 26 41.17 -24.61 1.81
N LEU A 27 41.45 -24.46 0.50
CA LEU A 27 42.77 -24.08 0.02
C LEU A 27 43.15 -22.66 0.46
N ALA A 28 42.26 -21.68 0.32
CA ALA A 28 42.48 -20.29 0.72
C ALA A 28 42.85 -20.19 2.20
N ILE A 29 42.12 -20.90 3.07
CA ILE A 29 42.42 -20.96 4.51
C ILE A 29 43.76 -21.67 4.75
N LYS A 30 44.01 -22.80 4.07
CA LYS A 30 45.23 -23.59 4.23
C LYS A 30 46.50 -22.78 3.90
N ILE A 31 46.44 -21.92 2.88
CA ILE A 31 47.58 -21.07 2.50
C ILE A 31 47.65 -19.77 3.32
N GLY A 32 46.64 -19.47 4.15
CA GLY A 32 46.57 -18.25 4.93
C GLY A 32 46.10 -17.03 4.15
N LEU A 33 45.42 -17.20 3.01
CA LEU A 33 44.90 -16.10 2.18
C LEU A 33 43.93 -15.18 2.95
N ASN A 34 43.33 -15.69 4.03
CA ASN A 34 42.48 -14.96 4.96
C ASN A 34 43.27 -14.07 5.94
N SER A 35 44.57 -13.86 5.76
CA SER A 35 45.35 -12.92 6.58
C SER A 35 45.94 -11.74 5.81
N HIS A 36 46.06 -10.58 6.46
CA HIS A 36 46.72 -9.39 5.89
C HIS A 36 48.18 -9.66 5.51
N GLN A 37 48.87 -10.51 6.29
CA GLN A 37 50.28 -10.85 6.08
C GLN A 37 50.49 -11.60 4.76
N PHE A 38 49.50 -12.38 4.30
CA PHE A 38 49.61 -13.14 3.06
C PHE A 38 49.82 -12.24 1.85
N ALA A 39 49.01 -11.18 1.71
CA ALA A 39 49.12 -10.23 0.62
C ALA A 39 50.51 -9.59 0.59
N ILE A 40 51.05 -9.18 1.75
CA ILE A 40 52.38 -8.58 1.89
C ILE A 40 53.46 -9.58 1.48
N ALA A 41 53.44 -10.79 2.05
CA ALA A 41 54.47 -11.81 1.83
C ALA A 41 54.51 -12.32 0.38
N HIS A 42 53.36 -12.39 -0.29
CA HIS A 42 53.23 -12.92 -1.65
C HIS A 42 53.03 -11.83 -2.72
N GLY A 43 53.06 -10.56 -2.33
CA GLY A 43 52.90 -9.40 -3.20
C GLY A 43 54.14 -9.02 -3.99
N ARG A 44 55.32 -9.53 -3.61
CA ARG A 44 56.62 -9.21 -4.24
C ARG A 44 56.87 -7.70 -4.35
N ASP A 45 56.55 -6.97 -3.27
CA ASP A 45 56.64 -5.51 -3.19
C ASP A 45 55.86 -4.74 -4.27
N ASN A 46 54.92 -5.39 -4.96
CA ASN A 46 54.04 -4.77 -5.94
C ASN A 46 52.66 -4.52 -5.33
N PRO A 47 52.25 -3.25 -5.11
CA PRO A 47 50.96 -2.91 -4.51
C PRO A 47 49.75 -3.49 -5.25
N VAL A 48 49.82 -3.59 -6.59
CA VAL A 48 48.75 -4.16 -7.43
C VAL A 48 48.61 -5.66 -7.17
N VAL A 49 49.72 -6.38 -7.00
CA VAL A 49 49.69 -7.82 -6.68
C VAL A 49 49.16 -8.04 -5.27
N GLN A 50 49.54 -7.20 -4.30
CA GLN A 50 49.00 -7.24 -2.94
C GLN A 50 47.49 -7.01 -2.94
N GLU A 51 47.01 -6.03 -3.72
CA GLU A 51 45.58 -5.75 -3.90
C GLU A 51 44.83 -6.90 -4.55
N SER A 52 45.42 -7.54 -5.56
CA SER A 52 44.86 -8.72 -6.21
C SER A 52 44.65 -9.88 -5.22
N TRP A 53 45.56 -10.09 -4.27
CA TRP A 53 45.38 -11.09 -3.20
C TRP A 53 44.23 -10.74 -2.26
N ARG A 54 44.11 -9.48 -1.82
CA ARG A 54 42.99 -9.02 -0.99
C ARG A 54 41.65 -9.22 -1.69
N ARG A 55 41.56 -8.80 -2.95
CA ARG A 55 40.37 -9.00 -3.80
C ARG A 55 40.03 -10.47 -3.97
N THR A 56 41.01 -11.34 -4.15
CA THR A 56 40.79 -12.80 -4.29
C THR A 56 40.12 -13.41 -3.05
N TRP A 57 40.56 -13.03 -1.85
CA TRP A 57 39.90 -13.45 -0.61
C TRP A 57 38.46 -12.95 -0.54
N TRP A 58 38.26 -11.66 -0.74
CA TRP A 58 36.96 -11.03 -0.58
C TRP A 58 35.95 -11.43 -1.66
N ASP A 59 36.37 -11.67 -2.90
CA ASP A 59 35.51 -12.24 -3.93
C ASP A 59 35.12 -13.68 -3.60
N LEU A 60 36.03 -14.49 -3.06
CA LEU A 60 35.72 -15.83 -2.59
C LEU A 60 34.69 -15.82 -1.45
N PHE A 61 34.85 -14.89 -0.51
CA PHE A 61 33.89 -14.65 0.58
C PHE A 61 32.52 -14.23 0.04
N VAL A 62 32.46 -13.26 -0.87
CA VAL A 62 31.19 -12.76 -1.43
C VAL A 62 30.50 -13.83 -2.29
N VAL A 63 31.24 -14.57 -3.11
CA VAL A 63 30.70 -15.65 -3.95
C VAL A 63 30.14 -16.80 -3.09
N ASP A 64 30.81 -17.16 -1.98
CA ASP A 64 30.26 -18.13 -1.03
C ASP A 64 28.93 -17.65 -0.43
N GLY A 65 28.85 -16.38 -0.04
CA GLY A 65 27.62 -15.76 0.45
C GLY A 65 26.49 -15.73 -0.60
N MET A 66 26.82 -15.38 -1.85
CA MET A 66 25.85 -15.37 -2.96
C MET A 66 25.34 -16.78 -3.28
N ILE A 67 26.22 -17.79 -3.34
CA ILE A 67 25.81 -19.19 -3.56
C ILE A 67 24.94 -19.70 -2.41
N ALA A 68 25.26 -19.35 -1.16
CA ALA A 68 24.44 -19.69 0.00
C ALA A 68 23.04 -19.06 -0.08
N GLY A 69 22.95 -17.78 -0.45
CA GLY A 69 21.69 -17.08 -0.70
C GLY A 69 20.85 -17.68 -1.82
N VAL A 70 21.50 -18.04 -2.92
CA VAL A 70 20.81 -18.51 -4.13
C VAL A 70 20.37 -19.97 -4.05
N HIS A 71 21.02 -20.82 -3.24
CA HIS A 71 20.72 -22.26 -3.26
C HIS A 71 20.25 -22.86 -1.93
N ARG A 72 20.30 -22.11 -0.82
CA ARG A 72 19.86 -22.56 0.53
C ARG A 72 20.48 -23.86 1.03
N ALA A 73 21.52 -24.33 0.35
CA ALA A 73 22.11 -25.64 0.54
C ALA A 73 23.54 -25.54 1.08
N THR A 74 24.13 -24.34 1.10
CA THR A 74 25.42 -24.07 1.72
C THR A 74 25.25 -23.14 2.91
N ASN A 75 26.01 -23.36 3.97
CA ASN A 75 25.91 -22.61 5.22
C ASN A 75 26.67 -21.28 5.21
N PHE A 76 27.10 -20.77 4.04
CA PHE A 76 28.05 -19.65 3.92
C PHE A 76 29.29 -19.93 4.81
N ALA A 77 30.12 -20.89 4.39
CA ALA A 77 31.14 -21.49 5.24
C ALA A 77 32.25 -20.49 5.63
N LEU A 78 32.58 -19.55 4.75
CA LEU A 78 33.63 -18.56 4.99
C LEU A 78 33.20 -17.45 5.96
N PHE A 79 31.92 -17.34 6.30
CA PHE A 79 31.43 -16.32 7.22
C PHE A 79 32.04 -16.42 8.62
N ASP A 80 32.20 -17.65 9.14
CA ASP A 80 32.73 -17.89 10.49
C ASP A 80 34.27 -17.92 10.55
N VAL A 81 34.93 -17.80 9.39
CA VAL A 81 36.39 -17.81 9.31
C VAL A 81 36.92 -16.46 9.79
N GLN A 82 37.77 -16.50 10.83
CA GLN A 82 38.50 -15.32 11.27
C GLN A 82 39.41 -14.82 10.15
N ALA A 83 39.22 -13.58 9.74
CA ALA A 83 40.00 -12.95 8.68
C ALA A 83 40.34 -11.52 9.06
N ASP A 84 41.61 -11.14 8.89
CA ASP A 84 42.10 -9.78 9.08
C ASP A 84 42.56 -9.15 7.75
N VAL A 85 42.22 -9.78 6.62
CA VAL A 85 42.46 -9.23 5.27
C VAL A 85 41.87 -7.84 5.16
N GLN A 86 42.72 -6.87 4.80
CA GLN A 86 42.29 -5.49 4.63
C GLN A 86 41.33 -5.33 3.44
N LEU A 87 40.56 -4.25 3.45
CA LEU A 87 39.52 -3.98 2.45
C LEU A 87 40.12 -3.57 1.10
N PRO A 88 39.54 -4.02 -0.02
CA PRO A 88 39.97 -3.63 -1.36
C PRO A 88 39.72 -2.14 -1.67
N CYS A 89 40.54 -1.59 -2.56
CA CYS A 89 40.40 -0.22 -3.09
C CYS A 89 39.37 -0.13 -4.22
N GLU A 90 39.10 1.08 -4.72
CA GLU A 90 38.20 1.30 -5.85
C GLU A 90 38.70 0.64 -7.14
N GLU A 91 37.78 0.37 -8.07
CA GLU A 91 38.12 -0.27 -9.35
C GLU A 91 39.10 0.55 -10.19
N TRP A 92 38.91 1.87 -10.24
CA TRP A 92 39.80 2.77 -10.98
C TRP A 92 41.19 2.91 -10.32
N GLU A 93 41.28 2.78 -8.99
CA GLU A 93 42.57 2.77 -8.26
C GLU A 93 43.35 1.51 -8.60
N TYR A 94 42.68 0.35 -8.62
CA TYR A 94 43.29 -0.91 -9.03
C TYR A 94 43.76 -0.89 -10.49
N GLN A 95 42.92 -0.39 -11.41
CA GLN A 95 43.23 -0.33 -12.84
C GLN A 95 44.37 0.65 -13.16
N SER A 96 44.44 1.78 -12.46
CA SER A 96 45.52 2.76 -12.62
C SER A 96 46.82 2.31 -11.94
N GLY A 97 46.75 1.36 -11.01
CA GLY A 97 47.86 0.92 -10.17
C GLY A 97 48.18 1.88 -9.02
N ALA A 98 47.41 2.96 -8.85
CA ALA A 98 47.53 3.89 -7.75
C ALA A 98 46.81 3.35 -6.50
N ILE A 99 47.37 2.29 -5.92
CA ILE A 99 46.75 1.58 -4.78
C ILE A 99 46.90 2.44 -3.50
N PRO A 100 45.79 2.86 -2.86
CA PRO A 100 45.84 3.61 -1.61
C PRO A 100 46.25 2.72 -0.43
N ALA A 101 46.49 3.35 0.72
CA ALA A 101 46.65 2.62 1.97
C ALA A 101 45.35 1.85 2.29
N PRO A 102 45.41 0.52 2.48
CA PRO A 102 44.21 -0.28 2.66
C PRO A 102 43.61 -0.09 4.06
N LYS A 103 42.28 0.04 4.13
CA LYS A 103 41.51 0.19 5.37
C LYS A 103 41.16 -1.18 5.95
N SER A 104 40.91 -1.27 7.26
CA SER A 104 40.53 -2.52 7.92
C SER A 104 39.01 -2.72 7.92
N LEU A 105 38.58 -3.97 8.14
CA LEU A 105 37.16 -4.27 8.33
C LEU A 105 36.58 -3.61 9.59
N ALA A 106 37.39 -3.49 10.65
CA ALA A 106 37.00 -2.81 11.88
C ALA A 106 36.70 -1.31 11.63
N ASP A 107 37.45 -0.66 10.74
CA ASP A 107 37.18 0.74 10.36
C ASP A 107 35.80 0.87 9.68
N LEU A 108 35.44 -0.10 8.83
CA LEU A 108 34.14 -0.11 8.15
C LEU A 108 32.97 -0.39 9.11
N GLU A 109 33.17 -1.25 10.11
CA GLU A 109 32.14 -1.59 11.10
C GLU A 109 32.00 -0.55 12.22
N SER A 110 32.99 0.34 12.41
CA SER A 110 32.99 1.39 13.44
C SER A 110 32.70 2.79 12.90
N TYR A 111 32.30 2.89 11.63
CA TYR A 111 32.04 4.15 10.91
C TYR A 111 30.92 5.04 11.50
N ASP A 112 30.19 4.55 12.51
CA ASP A 112 29.06 5.20 13.18
C ASP A 112 29.32 6.60 13.77
N PHE A 113 30.58 7.04 13.92
CA PHE A 113 30.93 8.22 14.75
C PHE A 113 31.95 9.21 14.16
N SER A 114 32.39 9.08 12.91
CA SER A 114 33.39 9.98 12.33
C SER A 114 32.79 11.04 11.42
N ASP A 115 32.93 12.32 11.79
CA ASP A 115 32.56 13.53 11.02
C ASP A 115 33.36 13.74 9.70
N SER A 116 34.15 12.75 9.26
CA SER A 116 35.04 12.92 8.10
C SER A 116 34.36 12.54 6.78
N ASP A 117 33.58 13.48 6.27
CA ASP A 117 32.90 13.49 4.97
C ASP A 117 33.85 13.48 3.73
N ILE A 118 35.13 13.08 3.88
CA ILE A 118 36.18 13.36 2.88
C ILE A 118 36.77 12.11 2.22
N ASP A 119 36.90 10.97 2.90
CA ASP A 119 37.42 9.73 2.29
C ASP A 119 36.52 8.53 2.65
N GLY A 120 35.43 8.35 1.91
CA GLY A 120 34.54 7.20 2.06
C GLY A 120 35.22 5.83 1.87
N PHE A 121 34.46 4.75 1.98
CA PHE A 121 34.96 3.42 1.62
C PHE A 121 34.73 3.12 0.13
N SER A 122 35.51 2.17 -0.41
CA SER A 122 35.34 1.73 -1.79
C SER A 122 34.00 1.04 -2.02
N SER A 123 33.51 1.00 -3.26
CA SER A 123 32.31 0.20 -3.60
C SER A 123 32.47 -1.27 -3.22
N PHE A 124 33.69 -1.78 -3.31
CA PHE A 124 34.03 -3.14 -2.91
C PHE A 124 33.77 -3.37 -1.41
N SER A 125 34.12 -2.38 -0.57
CA SER A 125 33.90 -2.44 0.87
C SER A 125 32.41 -2.51 1.21
N TYR A 126 31.57 -1.71 0.55
CA TYR A 126 30.12 -1.73 0.77
C TYR A 126 29.48 -3.05 0.28
N ARG A 127 29.99 -3.65 -0.79
CA ARG A 127 29.60 -5.00 -1.25
C ARG A 127 29.97 -6.08 -0.22
N ILE A 128 31.16 -6.02 0.36
CA ILE A 128 31.58 -6.91 1.47
C ILE A 128 30.63 -6.75 2.66
N LEU A 129 30.28 -5.53 3.02
CA LEU A 129 29.36 -5.26 4.13
C LEU A 129 27.96 -5.88 3.89
N CYS A 130 27.44 -5.82 2.66
CA CYS A 130 26.21 -6.54 2.28
C CYS A 130 26.34 -8.05 2.47
N ALA A 131 27.43 -8.65 2.00
CA ALA A 131 27.69 -10.07 2.19
C ALA A 131 27.74 -10.43 3.68
N ARG A 132 28.38 -9.61 4.52
CA ARG A 132 28.41 -9.81 5.97
C ARG A 132 27.02 -9.70 6.61
N ASN A 133 26.20 -8.73 6.19
CA ASN A 133 24.82 -8.61 6.67
C ASN A 133 23.97 -9.83 6.30
N LEU A 134 24.14 -10.37 5.09
CA LEU A 134 23.53 -11.64 4.68
C LEU A 134 24.00 -12.82 5.55
N GLY A 135 25.29 -12.89 5.88
CA GLY A 135 25.82 -13.91 6.78
C GLY A 135 25.26 -13.80 8.21
N LYS A 136 25.12 -12.58 8.74
CA LYS A 136 24.46 -12.32 10.04
C LYS A 136 23.01 -12.83 10.04
N PHE A 137 22.29 -12.68 8.94
CA PHE A 137 20.95 -13.27 8.77
C PHE A 137 20.98 -14.81 8.79
N PHE A 138 21.94 -15.46 8.11
CA PHE A 138 22.06 -16.92 8.18
C PHE A 138 22.50 -17.48 9.53
N ARG A 139 23.01 -16.63 10.43
CA ARG A 139 23.42 -17.01 11.79
C ARG A 139 22.44 -16.56 12.86
N SER A 140 21.39 -15.81 12.52
CA SER A 140 20.33 -15.50 13.47
C SER A 140 19.53 -16.77 13.81
N ASP A 141 19.02 -16.84 15.04
CA ASP A 141 18.12 -17.92 15.44
C ASP A 141 16.92 -18.02 14.49
N PRO A 142 16.34 -19.22 14.29
CA PRO A 142 15.17 -19.39 13.45
C PRO A 142 14.06 -18.43 13.86
N ILE A 143 13.58 -17.65 12.89
CA ILE A 143 12.53 -16.65 13.08
C ILE A 143 11.21 -17.38 13.38
N VAL A 144 10.60 -17.12 14.54
CA VAL A 144 9.43 -17.87 15.04
C VAL A 144 8.10 -17.17 14.70
N GLY A 145 8.13 -15.95 14.17
CA GLY A 145 6.93 -15.21 13.79
C GLY A 145 7.21 -13.83 13.19
N PRO A 146 6.17 -13.10 12.74
CA PRO A 146 6.31 -11.78 12.13
C PRO A 146 6.88 -10.72 13.10
N ASP A 147 6.63 -10.85 14.40
CA ASP A 147 7.11 -9.91 15.43
C ASP A 147 8.46 -10.34 16.06
N ASP A 148 9.17 -11.26 15.42
CA ASP A 148 10.45 -11.76 15.95
C ASP A 148 11.50 -10.63 15.99
N PRO A 149 12.17 -10.39 17.13
CA PRO A 149 13.15 -9.32 17.26
C PRO A 149 14.35 -9.48 16.32
N ASN A 150 14.65 -10.69 15.84
CA ASN A 150 15.72 -10.92 14.88
C ASN A 150 15.40 -10.31 13.50
N ILE A 151 14.12 -10.23 13.10
CA ILE A 151 13.72 -9.51 11.88
C ILE A 151 14.12 -8.04 12.00
N SER A 152 13.75 -7.40 13.11
CA SER A 152 14.08 -5.99 13.37
C SER A 152 15.59 -5.74 13.43
N LYS A 153 16.37 -6.66 14.00
CA LYS A 153 17.85 -6.57 14.01
C LYS A 153 18.43 -6.62 12.60
N ILE A 154 17.98 -7.55 11.76
CA ILE A 154 18.47 -7.65 10.38
C ILE A 154 18.02 -6.43 9.57
N GLU A 155 16.76 -6.01 9.65
CA GLU A 155 16.29 -4.83 8.92
C GLU A 155 16.99 -3.55 9.37
N ALA A 156 17.38 -3.44 10.64
CA ALA A 156 18.23 -2.36 11.13
C ALA A 156 19.61 -2.35 10.44
N LEU A 157 20.24 -3.51 10.22
CA LEU A 157 21.49 -3.61 9.46
C LEU A 157 21.32 -3.21 7.98
N LEU A 158 20.22 -3.64 7.35
CA LEU A 158 19.92 -3.30 5.96
C LEU A 158 19.64 -1.80 5.79
N THR A 159 18.85 -1.23 6.71
CA THR A 159 18.54 0.20 6.74
C THR A 159 19.77 1.05 7.04
N HIS A 160 20.58 0.63 8.02
CA HIS A 160 21.84 1.29 8.35
C HIS A 160 22.76 1.36 7.12
N TRP A 161 22.90 0.25 6.38
CA TRP A 161 23.67 0.25 5.13
C TRP A 161 23.14 1.29 4.14
N ARG A 162 21.82 1.30 3.87
CA ARG A 162 21.20 2.24 2.90
C ARG A 162 21.39 3.71 3.29
N LEU A 163 21.24 4.04 4.58
CA LEU A 163 21.28 5.43 5.06
C LEU A 163 22.70 6.00 5.10
N ASN A 164 23.71 5.16 5.36
CA ASN A 164 25.09 5.59 5.52
C ASN A 164 25.93 5.48 4.24
N LEU A 165 25.32 5.16 3.09
CA LEU A 165 26.00 5.27 1.81
C LEU A 165 26.27 6.74 1.47
N PRO A 166 27.49 7.08 1.02
CA PRO A 166 27.75 8.39 0.44
C PRO A 166 26.91 8.58 -0.83
N ASN A 167 26.60 9.82 -1.16
CA ASN A 167 25.71 10.12 -2.30
C ASN A 167 26.19 9.51 -3.63
N SER A 168 27.49 9.41 -3.84
CA SER A 168 28.10 8.77 -5.02
C SER A 168 27.89 7.26 -5.12
N LYS A 169 27.42 6.60 -4.06
CA LYS A 169 27.21 5.14 -3.99
C LYS A 169 25.73 4.77 -3.81
N LYS A 170 24.84 5.76 -3.68
CA LYS A 170 23.39 5.50 -3.56
C LYS A 170 22.78 4.94 -4.83
N ASP A 171 23.32 5.33 -5.99
CA ASP A 171 22.95 4.81 -7.30
C ASP A 171 24.15 4.01 -7.87
N PRO A 172 23.97 2.76 -8.31
CA PRO A 172 25.02 2.00 -8.99
C PRO A 172 25.35 2.54 -10.39
N VAL A 173 24.56 3.46 -10.93
CA VAL A 173 24.82 4.12 -12.21
C VAL A 173 25.52 5.47 -11.97
N ALA A 174 26.73 5.60 -12.50
CA ALA A 174 27.47 6.85 -12.45
C ALA A 174 26.87 7.91 -13.40
N ILE A 175 27.27 9.18 -13.22
CA ILE A 175 26.77 10.32 -14.01
C ILE A 175 27.03 10.15 -15.52
N ASP A 176 28.11 9.45 -15.88
CA ASP A 176 28.46 9.15 -17.28
C ASP A 176 27.72 7.93 -17.86
N GLY A 177 26.82 7.31 -17.07
CA GLY A 177 26.05 6.13 -17.44
C GLY A 177 26.82 4.82 -17.26
N THR A 178 28.05 4.84 -16.74
CA THR A 178 28.78 3.61 -16.42
C THR A 178 28.19 2.95 -15.17
N ILE A 179 28.23 1.62 -15.13
CA ILE A 179 27.74 0.85 -13.98
C ILE A 179 28.91 0.52 -13.06
N ASP A 180 28.78 0.93 -11.81
CA ASP A 180 29.59 0.43 -10.71
C ASP A 180 29.10 -0.98 -10.34
N GLU A 181 29.76 -1.99 -10.91
CA GLU A 181 29.38 -3.39 -10.71
C GLU A 181 29.45 -3.81 -9.23
N MET A 182 30.35 -3.23 -8.43
CA MET A 182 30.41 -3.55 -7.00
C MET A 182 29.18 -3.04 -6.27
N MET A 183 28.75 -1.81 -6.55
CA MET A 183 27.50 -1.27 -5.99
C MET A 183 26.27 -1.94 -6.57
N PHE A 184 26.26 -2.29 -7.85
CA PHE A 184 25.17 -3.08 -8.46
C PHE A 184 24.98 -4.39 -7.69
N GLN A 185 26.07 -5.11 -7.42
CA GLN A 185 26.02 -6.33 -6.64
C GLN A 185 25.60 -6.09 -5.19
N ALA A 186 26.06 -5.01 -4.55
CA ALA A 186 25.65 -4.67 -3.20
C ALA A 186 24.14 -4.38 -3.11
N HIS A 187 23.60 -3.58 -4.03
CA HIS A 187 22.16 -3.27 -4.11
C HIS A 187 21.32 -4.50 -4.44
N MET A 188 21.81 -5.42 -5.28
CA MET A 188 21.10 -6.68 -5.52
C MET A 188 21.03 -7.51 -4.23
N MET A 189 22.14 -7.61 -3.49
CA MET A 189 22.24 -8.43 -2.27
C MET A 189 21.38 -7.86 -1.15
N ILE A 190 21.35 -6.54 -0.95
CA ILE A 190 20.57 -5.91 0.12
C ILE A 190 19.07 -6.12 -0.10
N ASN A 191 18.60 -5.97 -1.35
CA ASN A 191 17.20 -6.16 -1.70
C ASN A 191 16.81 -7.64 -1.67
N ALA A 192 17.68 -8.53 -2.14
CA ALA A 192 17.48 -9.97 -2.00
C ALA A 192 17.38 -10.39 -0.53
N THR A 193 18.27 -9.89 0.34
CA THR A 193 18.23 -10.17 1.79
C THR A 193 16.93 -9.67 2.42
N SER A 194 16.47 -8.48 2.04
CA SER A 194 15.18 -7.95 2.52
C SER A 194 13.99 -8.83 2.11
N ILE A 195 13.98 -9.34 0.86
CA ILE A 195 12.98 -10.33 0.43
C ILE A 195 13.09 -11.60 1.28
N LEU A 196 14.29 -12.16 1.47
CA LEU A 196 14.49 -13.39 2.26
C LEU A 196 13.97 -13.27 3.70
N VAL A 197 14.16 -12.10 4.33
CA VAL A 197 13.74 -11.81 5.70
C VAL A 197 12.23 -11.63 5.80
N HIS A 198 11.63 -10.84 4.90
CA HIS A 198 10.23 -10.41 5.06
C HIS A 198 9.21 -11.28 4.30
N TYR A 199 9.61 -11.94 3.22
CA TYR A 199 8.70 -12.71 2.37
C TYR A 199 7.92 -13.81 3.11
N PRO A 200 8.52 -14.59 4.03
CA PRO A 200 7.79 -15.63 4.77
C PRO A 200 6.63 -15.09 5.64
N HIS A 201 6.68 -13.81 5.99
CA HIS A 201 5.72 -13.10 6.83
C HIS A 201 4.82 -12.14 6.03
N SER A 202 4.97 -12.14 4.71
CA SER A 202 4.14 -11.32 3.82
C SER A 202 2.76 -11.95 3.62
N GLN A 203 1.78 -11.10 3.30
CA GLN A 203 0.41 -11.47 2.97
C GLN A 203 0.24 -11.80 1.47
N LEU A 204 1.34 -11.91 0.72
CA LEU A 204 1.30 -12.29 -0.69
C LEU A 204 0.95 -13.78 -0.81
N ASN A 205 -0.06 -14.12 -1.61
CA ASN A 205 -0.49 -15.51 -1.77
C ASN A 205 0.52 -16.29 -2.63
N PRO A 206 1.26 -17.26 -2.06
CA PRO A 206 2.30 -17.98 -2.79
C PRO A 206 1.74 -19.13 -3.65
N SER A 207 0.44 -19.40 -3.60
CA SER A 207 -0.18 -20.59 -4.20
C SER A 207 0.14 -20.76 -5.68
N ALA A 208 0.17 -19.66 -6.43
CA ALA A 208 0.45 -19.65 -7.86
C ALA A 208 1.93 -19.94 -8.19
N THR A 209 2.87 -19.54 -7.33
CA THR A 209 4.31 -19.67 -7.58
C THR A 209 4.96 -20.87 -6.89
N LYS A 210 4.21 -21.76 -6.22
CA LYS A 210 4.76 -22.94 -5.51
C LYS A 210 5.63 -23.85 -6.38
N ARG A 211 5.44 -23.81 -7.71
CA ARG A 211 6.18 -24.61 -8.70
C ARG A 211 7.43 -23.92 -9.25
N ILE A 212 7.68 -22.67 -8.87
CA ILE A 212 8.91 -21.95 -9.20
C ILE A 212 9.95 -22.31 -8.14
N ASP A 213 11.07 -22.88 -8.55
CA ASP A 213 12.18 -23.17 -7.65
C ASP A 213 12.73 -21.84 -7.10
N SER A 214 12.34 -21.50 -5.87
CA SER A 214 12.65 -20.22 -5.24
C SER A 214 13.20 -20.37 -3.84
N CYS A 215 14.05 -19.41 -3.49
CA CYS A 215 14.74 -19.35 -2.22
C CYS A 215 14.02 -18.50 -1.18
N ALA A 216 12.68 -18.40 -1.21
CA ALA A 216 11.85 -17.88 -0.12
C ALA A 216 10.69 -18.86 0.18
N PRO A 217 10.57 -19.49 1.38
CA PRO A 217 9.43 -20.35 1.65
C PRO A 217 8.27 -19.41 2.07
N SER A 218 7.04 -19.87 1.96
CA SER A 218 5.89 -19.01 2.24
C SER A 218 4.90 -19.73 3.13
N GLN A 219 4.54 -19.12 4.25
CA GLN A 219 3.39 -19.54 5.04
C GLN A 219 2.19 -18.66 4.66
N PRO A 220 0.98 -19.22 4.58
CA PRO A 220 -0.22 -18.41 4.36
C PRO A 220 -0.45 -17.53 5.60
N VAL A 221 -0.29 -16.21 5.42
CA VAL A 221 -0.63 -15.19 6.44
C VAL A 221 -2.02 -14.63 6.11
N THR A 222 -2.86 -14.48 7.13
CA THR A 222 -4.22 -13.94 6.98
C THR A 222 -4.19 -12.53 6.37
N PRO A 223 -4.88 -12.28 5.24
CA PRO A 223 -4.92 -10.95 4.62
C PRO A 223 -5.60 -9.92 5.52
N GLY A 224 -5.08 -8.69 5.56
CA GLY A 224 -5.69 -7.53 6.24
C GLY A 224 -5.93 -6.37 5.26
N PHE A 225 -6.66 -5.34 5.68
CA PHE A 225 -7.09 -4.22 4.81
C PHE A 225 -5.95 -3.38 4.22
N THR A 226 -4.77 -3.41 4.83
CA THR A 226 -3.54 -2.92 4.22
C THR A 226 -2.46 -3.97 4.32
N TYR A 227 -1.57 -4.00 3.33
CA TYR A 227 -0.36 -4.80 3.41
C TYR A 227 0.37 -4.55 4.73
N ASN A 228 0.66 -5.61 5.47
CA ASN A 228 1.51 -5.51 6.65
C ASN A 228 2.90 -4.96 6.29
N SER A 229 3.67 -4.52 7.28
CA SER A 229 5.03 -3.97 7.08
C SER A 229 5.90 -4.90 6.22
N HIS A 230 5.89 -6.21 6.49
CA HIS A 230 6.66 -7.20 5.73
C HIS A 230 6.30 -7.20 4.24
N THR A 231 5.01 -7.14 3.90
CA THR A 231 4.56 -7.10 2.51
C THR A 231 5.00 -5.81 1.82
N ARG A 232 5.00 -4.67 2.52
CA ARG A 232 5.55 -3.41 1.99
C ARG A 232 7.05 -3.51 1.72
N HIS A 233 7.84 -4.08 2.65
CA HIS A 233 9.28 -4.28 2.47
C HIS A 233 9.59 -5.17 1.26
N VAL A 234 8.85 -6.28 1.11
CA VAL A 234 9.01 -7.22 0.00
C VAL A 234 8.69 -6.57 -1.35
N ILE A 235 7.57 -5.84 -1.45
CA ILE A 235 7.17 -5.14 -2.68
C ILE A 235 8.20 -4.06 -3.03
N HIS A 236 8.65 -3.28 -2.03
CA HIS A 236 9.68 -2.26 -2.22
C HIS A 236 10.97 -2.89 -2.76
N ALA A 237 11.49 -3.93 -2.11
CA ALA A 237 12.70 -4.61 -2.53
C ALA A 237 12.59 -5.21 -3.95
N ALA A 238 11.43 -5.78 -4.30
CA ALA A 238 11.18 -6.29 -5.65
C ALA A 238 11.18 -5.17 -6.71
N ASN A 239 10.60 -4.01 -6.40
CA ASN A 239 10.65 -2.84 -7.28
C ASN A 239 12.08 -2.32 -7.47
N GLU A 240 12.87 -2.23 -6.39
CA GLU A 240 14.27 -1.80 -6.48
C GLU A 240 15.11 -2.77 -7.34
N ILE A 241 14.88 -4.08 -7.22
CA ILE A 241 15.50 -5.08 -8.09
C ILE A 241 15.13 -4.84 -9.57
N SER A 242 13.85 -4.61 -9.86
CA SER A 242 13.41 -4.34 -11.23
C SER A 242 13.98 -3.03 -11.78
N LYS A 243 14.23 -2.02 -10.94
CA LYS A 243 14.93 -0.79 -11.37
C LYS A 243 16.36 -1.05 -11.83
N LEU A 244 17.09 -1.98 -11.18
CA LEU A 244 18.45 -2.37 -11.57
C LEU A 244 18.54 -2.94 -13.00
N ILE A 245 17.43 -3.44 -13.55
CA ILE A 245 17.39 -3.97 -14.93
C ILE A 245 17.57 -2.85 -15.97
N THR A 246 16.92 -1.71 -15.76
CA THR A 246 16.70 -0.70 -16.80
C THR A 246 17.97 0.01 -17.30
N PRO A 247 18.93 0.41 -16.44
CA PRO A 247 20.10 1.17 -16.89
C PRO A 247 21.25 0.31 -17.44
N SER A 248 21.06 -1.00 -17.65
CA SER A 248 22.19 -1.94 -17.74
C SER A 248 22.33 -2.76 -19.02
N ASP A 249 23.58 -3.07 -19.40
CA ASP A 249 23.86 -4.18 -20.31
C ASP A 249 23.86 -5.48 -19.52
N LEU A 250 22.68 -6.10 -19.47
CA LEU A 250 22.41 -7.30 -18.68
C LEU A 250 23.39 -8.44 -18.94
N LEU A 251 24.02 -8.52 -20.12
CA LEU A 251 24.96 -9.61 -20.43
C LEU A 251 26.28 -9.52 -19.65
N CYS A 252 26.60 -8.34 -19.10
CA CYS A 252 27.81 -8.12 -18.33
C CYS A 252 27.66 -8.48 -16.85
N HIS A 253 26.44 -8.78 -16.38
CA HIS A 253 26.20 -9.07 -14.96
C HIS A 253 26.39 -10.54 -14.59
N THR A 254 26.70 -10.72 -13.31
CA THR A 254 26.84 -12.02 -12.66
C THR A 254 25.57 -12.90 -12.79
N PRO A 255 25.71 -14.25 -12.95
CA PRO A 255 24.57 -15.15 -13.02
C PRO A 255 23.69 -15.12 -11.76
N PHE A 256 24.20 -14.68 -10.61
CA PHE A 256 23.39 -14.53 -9.40
C PHE A 256 22.24 -13.53 -9.56
N PHE A 257 22.36 -12.57 -10.48
CA PHE A 257 21.28 -11.64 -10.78
C PHE A 257 20.03 -12.33 -11.34
N VAL A 258 20.19 -13.48 -12.01
CA VAL A 258 19.08 -14.34 -12.45
C VAL A 258 18.18 -14.72 -11.28
N CYS A 259 18.77 -15.13 -10.15
CA CYS A 259 18.03 -15.51 -8.96
C CYS A 259 17.31 -14.30 -8.34
N VAL A 260 17.96 -13.14 -8.30
CA VAL A 260 17.40 -11.92 -7.72
C VAL A 260 16.21 -11.40 -8.55
N VAL A 261 16.33 -11.40 -9.88
CA VAL A 261 15.21 -11.09 -10.80
C VAL A 261 14.08 -12.12 -10.67
N SER A 262 14.41 -13.38 -10.40
CA SER A 262 13.40 -14.42 -10.16
C SER A 262 12.61 -14.16 -8.88
N HIS A 263 13.27 -13.74 -7.78
CA HIS A 263 12.59 -13.34 -6.55
C HIS A 263 11.66 -12.15 -6.78
N ALA A 264 12.12 -11.10 -7.46
CA ALA A 264 11.27 -9.95 -7.79
C ALA A 264 10.06 -10.37 -8.65
N SER A 265 10.27 -11.28 -9.61
CA SER A 265 9.19 -11.81 -10.45
C SER A 265 8.14 -12.55 -9.64
N ILE A 266 8.56 -13.39 -8.69
CA ILE A 266 7.65 -14.13 -7.80
C ILE A 266 6.82 -13.16 -6.96
N VAL A 267 7.44 -12.13 -6.40
CA VAL A 267 6.74 -11.09 -5.64
C VAL A 267 5.68 -10.39 -6.51
N HIS A 268 6.05 -9.95 -7.72
CA HIS A 268 5.12 -9.28 -8.64
C HIS A 268 3.99 -10.21 -9.10
N ILE A 269 4.28 -11.49 -9.34
CA ILE A 269 3.29 -12.50 -9.74
C ILE A 269 2.30 -12.78 -8.62
N ASN A 270 2.79 -12.98 -7.39
CA ASN A 270 1.91 -13.25 -6.24
C ASN A 270 1.10 -12.02 -5.84
N ARG A 271 1.67 -10.83 -6.02
CA ARG A 271 0.90 -9.59 -5.97
C ARG A 271 -0.16 -9.63 -7.06
N TRP A 272 0.20 -9.80 -8.33
CA TRP A 272 -0.76 -9.80 -9.46
C TRP A 272 -1.88 -10.85 -9.37
N GLY A 273 -1.60 -12.00 -8.75
CA GLY A 273 -2.58 -13.07 -8.49
C GLY A 273 -3.49 -12.83 -7.30
N SER A 274 -3.32 -11.75 -6.52
CA SER A 274 -4.23 -11.42 -5.41
C SER A 274 -5.47 -10.64 -5.93
N TYR A 275 -6.59 -10.72 -5.22
CA TYR A 275 -7.89 -10.18 -5.71
C TYR A 275 -8.07 -8.65 -5.55
N MET A 276 -7.12 -7.94 -4.94
CA MET A 276 -7.30 -6.56 -4.47
C MET A 276 -6.29 -5.58 -5.10
N HIS A 277 -6.45 -5.22 -6.39
CA HIS A 277 -5.63 -4.18 -7.03
C HIS A 277 -6.42 -3.36 -8.04
N SER A 278 -6.02 -2.11 -8.25
CA SER A 278 -6.60 -1.22 -9.26
C SER A 278 -6.24 -1.66 -10.68
N GLU A 279 -6.94 -1.16 -11.71
CA GLU A 279 -6.55 -1.37 -13.12
C GLU A 279 -5.12 -0.85 -13.40
N GLU A 280 -4.72 0.25 -12.75
CA GLU A 280 -3.37 0.81 -12.85
C GLU A 280 -2.32 -0.13 -12.25
N ASP A 281 -2.60 -0.72 -11.09
CA ASP A 281 -1.74 -1.75 -10.49
C ASP A 281 -1.64 -2.99 -11.39
N ASP A 282 -2.73 -3.39 -12.04
CA ASP A 282 -2.74 -4.53 -12.96
C ASP A 282 -1.81 -4.27 -14.17
N VAL A 283 -1.90 -3.09 -14.77
CA VAL A 283 -1.01 -2.67 -15.86
C VAL A 283 0.44 -2.60 -15.40
N PHE A 284 0.69 -1.95 -14.26
CA PHE A 284 2.04 -1.84 -13.68
C PHE A 284 2.65 -3.21 -13.39
N LEU A 285 1.92 -4.12 -12.74
CA LEU A 285 2.41 -5.45 -12.40
C LEU A 285 2.70 -6.28 -13.65
N ARG A 286 1.82 -6.24 -14.67
CA ARG A 286 2.09 -6.88 -15.96
C ARG A 286 3.34 -6.33 -16.62
N GLN A 287 3.57 -5.02 -16.55
CA GLN A 287 4.79 -4.39 -17.07
C GLN A 287 6.03 -4.84 -16.30
N GLN A 288 6.00 -4.88 -14.96
CA GLN A 288 7.12 -5.36 -14.14
C GLN A 288 7.43 -6.85 -14.40
N ILE A 289 6.40 -7.71 -14.47
CA ILE A 289 6.55 -9.13 -14.81
C ILE A 289 7.15 -9.27 -16.22
N SER A 290 6.67 -8.49 -17.18
CA SER A 290 7.17 -8.52 -18.56
C SER A 290 8.62 -8.03 -18.66
N LEU A 291 8.97 -6.97 -17.93
CA LEU A 291 10.34 -6.45 -17.81
C LEU A 291 11.28 -7.54 -17.27
N ASN A 292 10.90 -8.20 -16.17
CA ASN A 292 11.71 -9.25 -15.56
C ASN A 292 11.85 -10.48 -16.49
N ILE A 293 10.78 -10.91 -17.17
CA ILE A 293 10.85 -11.97 -18.20
C ILE A 293 11.78 -11.56 -19.35
N GLY A 294 11.72 -10.29 -19.77
CA GLY A 294 12.60 -9.72 -20.79
C GLY A 294 14.07 -9.75 -20.36
N ALA A 295 14.35 -9.37 -19.11
CA ALA A 295 15.68 -9.43 -18.53
C ALA A 295 16.22 -10.87 -18.49
N LEU A 296 15.43 -11.83 -17.99
CA LEU A 296 15.81 -13.23 -17.96
C LEU A 296 16.04 -13.79 -19.38
N ASN A 297 15.24 -13.34 -20.35
CA ASN A 297 15.45 -13.69 -21.76
C ASN A 297 16.78 -13.17 -22.31
N ARG A 298 17.16 -11.93 -21.96
CA ARG A 298 18.46 -11.37 -22.34
C ARG A 298 19.60 -12.15 -21.66
N LEU A 299 19.53 -12.34 -20.35
CA LEU A 299 20.51 -13.11 -19.56
C LEU A 299 20.68 -14.55 -20.05
N SER A 300 19.63 -15.18 -20.59
CA SER A 300 19.67 -16.56 -21.11
C SER A 300 20.58 -16.78 -22.32
N GLN A 301 21.10 -15.69 -22.91
CA GLN A 301 22.11 -15.78 -23.97
C GLN A 301 23.48 -16.20 -23.42
N VAL A 302 23.74 -15.99 -22.13
CA VAL A 302 25.00 -16.32 -21.46
C VAL A 302 24.78 -17.37 -20.38
N TRP A 303 23.69 -17.27 -19.62
CA TRP A 303 23.42 -18.11 -18.45
C TRP A 303 22.25 -19.07 -18.68
N GLU A 304 22.52 -20.36 -18.70
CA GLU A 304 21.48 -21.41 -18.87
C GLU A 304 20.43 -21.37 -17.75
N SER A 305 20.86 -21.02 -16.53
CA SER A 305 19.96 -20.82 -15.37
C SER A 305 18.86 -19.79 -15.65
N ALA A 306 19.14 -18.74 -16.44
CA ALA A 306 18.16 -17.73 -16.82
C ALA A 306 17.11 -18.26 -17.79
N GLY A 307 17.49 -19.18 -18.68
CA GLY A 307 16.56 -19.85 -19.59
C GLY A 307 15.50 -20.64 -18.81
N ALA A 308 15.94 -21.44 -17.85
CA ALA A 308 15.04 -22.22 -16.99
C ALA A 308 14.14 -21.33 -16.13
N ALA A 309 14.70 -20.31 -15.47
CA ALA A 309 13.93 -19.37 -14.65
C ALA A 309 12.86 -18.62 -15.47
N LYS A 310 13.24 -18.15 -16.68
CA LYS A 310 12.32 -17.51 -17.62
C LYS A 310 11.13 -18.40 -17.96
N GLU A 311 11.37 -19.68 -18.26
CA GLU A 311 10.31 -20.61 -18.65
C GLU A 311 9.34 -20.87 -17.49
N GLN A 312 9.85 -21.10 -16.28
CA GLN A 312 9.04 -21.28 -15.07
C GLN A 312 8.18 -20.03 -14.79
N ILE A 313 8.79 -18.85 -14.77
CA ILE A 313 8.12 -17.57 -14.49
C ILE A 313 7.07 -17.25 -15.54
N ARG A 314 7.40 -17.44 -16.82
CA ARG A 314 6.46 -17.22 -17.93
C ARG A 314 5.28 -18.18 -17.85
N SER A 315 5.52 -19.45 -17.55
CA SER A 315 4.46 -20.45 -17.41
C SER A 315 3.46 -20.02 -16.34
N VAL A 316 3.93 -19.66 -15.14
CA VAL A 316 3.04 -19.23 -14.04
C VAL A 316 2.31 -17.93 -14.38
N ALA A 317 2.99 -16.96 -14.97
CA ALA A 317 2.34 -15.72 -15.40
C ALA A 317 1.25 -15.96 -16.47
N GLN A 318 1.47 -16.90 -17.39
CA GLN A 318 0.47 -17.30 -18.39
C GLN A 318 -0.73 -17.99 -17.73
N GLU A 319 -0.50 -18.88 -16.77
CA GLU A 319 -1.59 -19.54 -16.02
C GLU A 319 -2.44 -18.53 -15.26
N ILE A 320 -1.85 -17.58 -14.55
CA ILE A 320 -2.62 -16.51 -13.87
C ILE A 320 -3.37 -15.66 -14.91
N SER A 321 -2.73 -15.31 -16.03
CA SER A 321 -3.40 -14.58 -17.10
C SER A 321 -4.57 -15.34 -17.72
N GLN A 322 -4.43 -16.66 -17.86
CA GLN A 322 -5.46 -17.54 -18.41
C GLN A 322 -6.57 -17.78 -17.41
N SER A 323 -6.26 -18.03 -16.13
CA SER A 323 -7.26 -18.15 -15.05
C SER A 323 -8.07 -16.88 -14.93
N ARG A 324 -7.42 -15.70 -14.97
CA ARG A 324 -8.11 -14.42 -14.92
C ARG A 324 -8.90 -14.12 -16.18
N ARG A 325 -8.40 -14.49 -17.37
CA ARG A 325 -9.19 -14.42 -18.61
C ARG A 325 -10.34 -15.39 -18.63
N GLN A 326 -10.17 -16.59 -18.07
CA GLN A 326 -11.24 -17.58 -17.90
C GLN A 326 -12.24 -17.13 -16.86
N GLU A 327 -11.85 -16.48 -15.77
CA GLU A 327 -12.76 -15.84 -14.83
C GLU A 327 -13.48 -14.66 -15.49
N GLU A 328 -12.77 -13.79 -16.21
CA GLU A 328 -13.38 -12.70 -16.99
C GLU A 328 -14.32 -13.25 -18.08
N ASP A 329 -13.95 -14.35 -18.73
CA ASP A 329 -14.74 -15.02 -19.77
C ASP A 329 -15.87 -15.86 -19.15
N GLU A 330 -15.73 -16.45 -17.97
CA GLU A 330 -16.78 -17.16 -17.20
C GLU A 330 -17.77 -16.16 -16.60
N ILE A 331 -17.29 -14.99 -16.18
CA ILE A 331 -18.12 -13.82 -15.86
C ILE A 331 -18.85 -13.37 -17.13
N ARG A 332 -18.14 -13.16 -18.26
CA ARG A 332 -18.72 -12.79 -19.57
C ARG A 332 -19.57 -13.86 -20.22
N SER A 333 -19.48 -15.11 -19.77
CA SER A 333 -20.16 -16.25 -20.38
C SER A 333 -21.27 -16.82 -19.52
N GLY A 334 -21.18 -16.74 -18.20
CA GLY A 334 -22.35 -16.76 -17.31
C GLY A 334 -23.34 -15.64 -17.66
N LEU A 335 -22.85 -14.53 -18.22
CA LEU A 335 -23.63 -13.39 -18.71
C LEU A 335 -24.57 -13.69 -19.90
N TRP A 336 -24.46 -14.81 -20.62
CA TRP A 336 -25.41 -15.16 -21.71
C TRP A 336 -26.50 -16.18 -21.34
N LYS A 337 -26.53 -16.67 -20.09
CA LYS A 337 -27.58 -17.57 -19.58
C LYS A 337 -28.51 -16.95 -18.53
N LEU A 338 -28.38 -15.66 -18.26
CA LEU A 338 -29.30 -14.90 -17.41
C LEU A 338 -29.82 -13.69 -18.21
N PRO A 339 -31.15 -13.48 -18.32
CA PRO A 339 -31.69 -12.35 -19.07
C PRO A 339 -31.31 -11.02 -18.40
N GLU A 340 -30.73 -10.10 -19.18
CA GLU A 340 -30.78 -8.63 -19.03
C GLU A 340 -30.59 -8.00 -17.62
N PHE A 341 -29.73 -8.53 -16.75
CA PHE A 341 -29.38 -7.88 -15.48
C PHE A 341 -27.88 -7.99 -15.21
N LEU A 342 -27.09 -7.00 -15.66
CA LEU A 342 -25.85 -6.49 -15.01
C LEU A 342 -25.08 -5.56 -15.97
N ALA A 343 -25.58 -4.34 -16.11
CA ALA A 343 -24.76 -3.15 -16.35
C ALA A 343 -25.39 -1.97 -15.58
N MET A 344 -25.47 -2.10 -14.25
CA MET A 344 -25.70 -0.96 -13.37
C MET A 344 -24.39 -0.70 -12.64
N VAL A 345 -23.56 0.17 -13.22
CA VAL A 345 -22.34 0.67 -12.56
C VAL A 345 -22.82 1.58 -11.44
N SER A 346 -22.84 1.09 -10.19
CA SER A 346 -23.18 1.92 -9.04
C SER A 346 -22.25 3.13 -8.94
N GLN A 347 -22.76 4.25 -8.44
CA GLN A 347 -21.94 5.40 -8.08
C GLN A 347 -20.86 5.00 -7.05
N ALA A 348 -19.84 5.83 -6.87
CA ALA A 348 -18.65 5.52 -6.07
C ALA A 348 -18.89 5.51 -4.53
N VAL A 349 -20.01 4.96 -4.05
CA VAL A 349 -20.46 5.01 -2.65
C VAL A 349 -19.59 4.17 -1.70
N THR A 350 -18.86 3.18 -2.20
CA THR A 350 -17.91 2.36 -1.44
C THR A 350 -16.44 2.73 -1.69
N ALA A 351 -16.19 3.83 -2.42
CA ALA A 351 -14.82 4.26 -2.70
C ALA A 351 -14.10 4.71 -1.42
N PRO A 352 -12.77 4.51 -1.33
CA PRO A 352 -12.00 4.84 -0.13
C PRO A 352 -11.93 6.36 0.13
N LEU A 353 -11.68 6.71 1.39
CA LEU A 353 -11.42 8.08 1.85
C LEU A 353 -10.33 8.76 1.00
N THR A 354 -10.58 10.01 0.63
CA THR A 354 -9.65 10.85 -0.13
C THR A 354 -9.09 11.99 0.72
N ARG A 355 -8.09 12.72 0.22
CA ARG A 355 -7.49 13.84 0.98
C ARG A 355 -8.37 15.08 1.05
N ALA A 356 -9.28 15.29 0.10
CA ALA A 356 -10.16 16.45 0.03
C ALA A 356 -11.56 16.04 -0.42
N ALA A 357 -12.56 16.69 0.16
CA ALA A 357 -13.95 16.52 -0.25
C ALA A 357 -14.68 17.87 -0.28
N THR A 358 -15.71 17.95 -1.10
CA THR A 358 -16.66 19.07 -1.12
C THR A 358 -18.06 18.48 -1.09
N PHE A 359 -18.81 18.87 -0.07
CA PHE A 359 -20.21 18.53 0.09
C PHE A 359 -21.02 19.74 -0.34
N LEU A 360 -21.88 19.55 -1.32
CA LEU A 360 -22.73 20.60 -1.85
C LEU A 360 -24.18 20.12 -1.83
N ILE A 361 -25.03 20.79 -1.06
CA ILE A 361 -26.46 20.54 -1.03
C ILE A 361 -27.17 21.69 -1.72
N VAL A 362 -28.03 21.38 -2.67
CA VAL A 362 -28.80 22.37 -3.42
C VAL A 362 -30.29 22.04 -3.47
N SER A 363 -31.10 23.08 -3.60
CA SER A 363 -32.55 23.00 -3.82
C SER A 363 -32.87 23.49 -5.23
N ALA A 364 -33.81 22.82 -5.90
CA ALA A 364 -34.26 23.22 -7.22
C ALA A 364 -35.02 24.55 -7.16
N ALA A 365 -34.65 25.49 -8.02
CA ALA A 365 -35.39 26.74 -8.18
C ALA A 365 -36.81 26.47 -8.71
N SER A 366 -37.76 27.37 -8.42
CA SER A 366 -39.16 27.20 -8.82
C SER A 366 -39.44 27.44 -10.31
N GLN A 367 -38.44 27.91 -11.08
CA GLN A 367 -38.61 28.22 -12.49
C GLN A 367 -38.80 26.97 -13.37
N PRO A 368 -39.62 27.03 -14.44
CA PRO A 368 -39.91 25.86 -15.27
C PRO A 368 -38.68 25.20 -15.92
N SER A 369 -37.64 26.00 -16.23
CA SER A 369 -36.39 25.52 -16.82
C SER A 369 -35.46 24.81 -15.81
N ALA A 370 -35.75 24.87 -14.50
CA ALA A 370 -34.86 24.33 -13.48
C ALA A 370 -34.69 22.81 -13.62
N ILE A 371 -35.81 22.07 -13.66
CA ILE A 371 -35.80 20.60 -13.74
C ILE A 371 -35.08 20.08 -14.99
N PRO A 372 -35.36 20.57 -16.22
CA PRO A 372 -34.60 20.18 -17.41
C PRO A 372 -33.10 20.48 -17.30
N THR A 373 -32.72 21.64 -16.74
CA THR A 373 -31.31 22.04 -16.58
C THR A 373 -30.60 21.11 -15.60
N ILE A 374 -31.25 20.78 -14.48
CA ILE A 374 -30.72 19.85 -13.49
C ILE A 374 -30.52 18.48 -14.11
N ARG A 375 -31.53 17.90 -14.78
CA ARG A 375 -31.42 16.60 -15.48
C ARG A 375 -30.26 16.57 -16.47
N ALA A 376 -30.18 17.59 -17.33
CA ALA A 376 -29.09 17.73 -18.30
C ALA A 376 -27.71 17.85 -17.64
N THR A 377 -27.65 18.43 -16.44
CA THR A 377 -26.40 18.51 -15.67
C THR A 377 -26.04 17.16 -15.06
N LEU A 378 -27.01 16.47 -14.44
CA LEU A 378 -26.81 15.14 -13.83
C LEU A 378 -26.32 14.11 -14.85
N SER A 379 -26.89 14.10 -16.06
CA SER A 379 -26.42 13.21 -17.14
C SER A 379 -25.00 13.53 -17.63
N SER A 380 -24.51 14.75 -17.38
CA SER A 380 -23.16 15.20 -17.76
C SER A 380 -22.09 15.01 -16.68
N ILE A 381 -22.44 14.48 -15.50
CA ILE A 381 -21.49 14.31 -14.38
C ILE A 381 -20.28 13.44 -14.78
N SER A 382 -20.51 12.34 -15.51
CA SER A 382 -19.42 11.48 -16.00
C SER A 382 -18.45 12.24 -16.93
N ASP A 383 -18.99 13.12 -17.78
CA ASP A 383 -18.19 13.90 -18.73
C ASP A 383 -17.36 14.98 -18.02
N ILE A 384 -17.93 15.65 -17.00
CA ILE A 384 -17.20 16.61 -16.17
C ILE A 384 -16.05 15.91 -15.45
N THR A 385 -16.32 14.75 -14.83
CA THR A 385 -15.31 13.95 -14.14
C THR A 385 -14.18 13.57 -15.11
N LYS A 386 -14.51 12.99 -16.28
CA LYS A 386 -13.51 12.60 -17.29
C LYS A 386 -12.67 13.78 -17.79
N ASN A 387 -13.30 14.94 -18.04
CA ASN A 387 -12.60 16.13 -18.52
C ASN A 387 -11.52 16.64 -17.54
N ILE A 388 -11.78 16.51 -16.24
CA ILE A 388 -10.84 16.92 -15.20
C ILE A 388 -9.82 15.81 -14.94
N SER A 389 -10.27 14.57 -14.78
CA SER A 389 -9.42 13.43 -14.43
C SER A 389 -8.41 13.05 -15.50
N ILE A 390 -8.68 13.26 -16.80
CA ILE A 390 -7.74 12.92 -17.88
C ILE A 390 -6.39 13.65 -17.76
N ARG A 391 -6.37 14.81 -17.11
CA ARG A 391 -5.14 15.60 -16.86
C ARG A 391 -4.45 15.23 -15.56
N HIS A 392 -5.09 14.41 -14.72
CA HIS A 392 -4.70 14.12 -13.34
C HIS A 392 -5.10 12.68 -12.95
N PRO A 393 -4.48 11.64 -13.55
CA PRO A 393 -4.87 10.24 -13.34
C PRO A 393 -4.79 9.83 -11.85
N ASP A 394 -3.75 10.27 -11.13
CA ASP A 394 -3.59 10.01 -9.69
C ASP A 394 -4.56 10.80 -8.78
N GLY A 395 -5.44 11.64 -9.35
CA GLY A 395 -6.27 12.57 -8.61
C GLY A 395 -7.47 11.94 -7.89
N ARG A 396 -7.85 10.70 -8.26
CA ARG A 396 -8.99 9.94 -7.71
C ARG A 396 -10.29 10.75 -7.60
N LEU A 397 -10.53 11.62 -8.58
CA LEU A 397 -11.72 12.47 -8.60
C LEU A 397 -12.98 11.63 -8.83
N SER A 398 -13.94 11.75 -7.92
CA SER A 398 -15.28 11.16 -8.03
C SER A 398 -16.35 12.13 -7.54
N CYS A 399 -17.57 11.97 -8.04
CA CYS A 399 -18.74 12.70 -7.57
C CYS A 399 -19.89 11.72 -7.40
N THR A 400 -20.39 11.60 -6.17
CA THR A 400 -21.63 10.88 -5.88
C THR A 400 -22.78 11.88 -5.79
N VAL A 401 -23.86 11.62 -6.52
CA VAL A 401 -25.09 12.40 -6.54
C VAL A 401 -26.17 11.67 -5.75
N GLY A 402 -26.68 12.33 -4.71
CA GLY A 402 -27.87 11.91 -3.98
C GLY A 402 -29.08 12.78 -4.35
N ILE A 403 -30.26 12.16 -4.47
CA ILE A 403 -31.52 12.84 -4.80
C ILE A 403 -32.50 12.68 -3.64
N GLY A 404 -33.05 13.79 -3.17
CA GLY A 404 -33.99 13.85 -2.06
C GLY A 404 -35.39 13.38 -2.46
N SER A 405 -36.14 12.88 -1.47
CA SER A 405 -37.50 12.36 -1.70
C SER A 405 -38.47 13.41 -2.26
N SER A 406 -38.31 14.69 -1.87
CA SER A 406 -39.15 15.83 -2.30
C SER A 406 -39.08 16.10 -3.79
N ILE A 407 -37.93 15.83 -4.40
CA ILE A 407 -37.65 16.15 -5.80
C ILE A 407 -37.65 14.91 -6.70
N TRP A 408 -37.62 13.71 -6.11
CA TRP A 408 -37.45 12.44 -6.81
C TRP A 408 -38.35 12.29 -8.03
N SER A 409 -39.67 12.38 -7.84
CA SER A 409 -40.66 12.22 -8.93
C SER A 409 -40.61 13.31 -10.00
N ARG A 410 -40.02 14.48 -9.69
CA ARG A 410 -39.83 15.58 -10.64
C ARG A 410 -38.55 15.40 -11.46
N LEU A 411 -37.51 14.80 -10.89
CA LEU A 411 -36.21 14.60 -11.54
C LEU A 411 -36.07 13.24 -12.20
N THR A 412 -36.63 12.17 -11.65
CA THR A 412 -36.46 10.81 -12.19
C THR A 412 -37.79 10.30 -12.78
N SER A 413 -37.71 9.34 -13.69
CA SER A 413 -38.86 8.50 -14.08
C SER A 413 -38.88 7.16 -13.33
N LEU A 414 -37.95 6.97 -12.39
CA LEU A 414 -37.79 5.74 -11.63
C LEU A 414 -38.80 5.68 -10.48
N PRO A 415 -39.27 4.47 -10.11
CA PRO A 415 -39.98 4.29 -8.85
C PRO A 415 -39.17 4.87 -7.68
N GLN A 416 -39.86 5.49 -6.73
CA GLN A 416 -39.19 6.00 -5.52
C GLN A 416 -38.72 4.83 -4.66
N PRO A 417 -37.47 4.85 -4.16
CA PRO A 417 -36.97 3.82 -3.26
C PRO A 417 -37.86 3.66 -2.02
N LYS A 418 -38.08 2.42 -1.58
CA LYS A 418 -39.10 2.08 -0.57
C LYS A 418 -38.91 2.85 0.75
N GLU A 419 -37.68 3.01 1.20
CA GLU A 419 -37.34 3.69 2.46
C GLU A 419 -36.99 5.16 2.23
N LEU A 420 -37.07 5.70 1.02
CA LEU A 420 -36.66 7.09 0.78
C LEU A 420 -37.74 8.06 1.27
N HIS A 421 -37.44 8.77 2.37
CA HIS A 421 -38.25 9.87 2.90
C HIS A 421 -37.36 11.04 3.37
N PRO A 422 -37.92 12.25 3.61
CA PRO A 422 -37.15 13.35 4.15
C PRO A 422 -36.57 12.98 5.52
N PHE A 423 -35.36 13.47 5.82
CA PHE A 423 -34.72 13.23 7.11
C PHE A 423 -35.68 13.53 8.27
N GLN A 424 -35.90 12.55 9.15
CA GLN A 424 -36.78 12.71 10.29
C GLN A 424 -36.04 13.37 11.44
N GLU A 425 -36.60 14.44 11.99
CA GLU A 425 -36.02 15.10 13.15
C GLU A 425 -36.08 14.16 14.37
N ILE A 426 -34.93 13.89 14.99
CA ILE A 426 -34.84 13.04 16.19
C ILE A 426 -34.60 13.94 17.39
N ARG A 427 -35.59 14.00 18.29
CA ARG A 427 -35.55 14.82 19.51
C ARG A 427 -35.21 13.94 20.72
N GLY A 428 -33.96 14.03 21.17
CA GLY A 428 -33.52 13.49 22.45
C GLY A 428 -33.92 14.37 23.63
N ALA A 429 -33.59 13.92 24.84
CA ALA A 429 -33.83 14.71 26.05
C ALA A 429 -33.01 16.01 26.12
N LYS A 430 -31.81 16.02 25.50
CA LYS A 430 -30.88 17.16 25.51
C LYS A 430 -30.54 17.68 24.11
N HIS A 431 -30.37 16.79 23.14
CA HIS A 431 -29.88 17.11 21.79
C HIS A 431 -30.93 16.80 20.74
N THR A 432 -30.85 17.48 19.59
CA THR A 432 -31.77 17.27 18.47
C THR A 432 -30.98 17.11 17.18
N ALA A 433 -31.24 16.03 16.44
CA ALA A 433 -30.82 15.90 15.06
C ALA A 433 -31.85 16.63 14.20
N VAL A 434 -31.49 17.83 13.75
CA VAL A 434 -32.37 18.70 12.97
C VAL A 434 -32.60 18.16 11.55
N SER A 435 -33.78 18.41 10.99
CA SER A 435 -34.09 18.18 9.58
C SER A 435 -34.00 19.49 8.80
N THR A 436 -33.18 19.53 7.75
CA THR A 436 -32.90 20.73 6.97
C THR A 436 -33.19 20.53 5.47
N PRO A 437 -33.53 21.58 4.72
CA PRO A 437 -33.80 21.47 3.28
C PRO A 437 -32.60 21.01 2.45
N GLY A 438 -32.89 20.26 1.39
CA GLY A 438 -31.91 19.86 0.36
C GLY A 438 -32.57 18.91 -0.64
N ASP A 439 -32.53 19.25 -1.93
CA ASP A 439 -33.11 18.41 -2.98
C ASP A 439 -32.05 17.49 -3.60
N ILE A 440 -30.81 17.97 -3.74
CA ILE A 440 -29.73 17.23 -4.40
C ILE A 440 -28.44 17.42 -3.60
N LEU A 441 -27.76 16.30 -3.33
CA LEU A 441 -26.42 16.25 -2.76
C LEU A 441 -25.41 15.95 -3.87
N PHE A 442 -24.32 16.73 -3.90
CA PHE A 442 -23.10 16.37 -4.61
C PHE A 442 -21.99 16.15 -3.58
N HIS A 443 -21.51 14.92 -3.51
CA HIS A 443 -20.34 14.55 -2.72
C HIS A 443 -19.15 14.37 -3.66
N ILE A 444 -18.33 15.42 -3.75
CA ILE A 444 -17.19 15.53 -4.65
C ILE A 444 -15.93 15.19 -3.87
N ARG A 445 -15.14 14.22 -4.32
CA ARG A 445 -13.95 13.73 -3.61
C ARG A 445 -12.75 13.66 -4.54
N ALA A 446 -11.57 13.99 -4.04
CA ALA A 446 -10.31 13.84 -4.75
C ALA A 446 -9.11 13.88 -3.79
N ASP A 447 -7.96 13.39 -4.23
CA ASP A 447 -6.71 13.51 -3.46
C ASP A 447 -6.08 14.90 -3.52
N ARG A 448 -6.67 15.80 -4.32
CA ARG A 448 -6.28 17.21 -4.37
C ARG A 448 -7.50 18.12 -4.37
N ARG A 449 -7.45 19.15 -3.53
CA ARG A 449 -8.53 20.13 -3.35
C ARG A 449 -8.86 20.91 -4.61
N ASP A 450 -7.88 21.22 -5.44
CA ASP A 450 -8.08 21.97 -6.67
C ASP A 450 -8.95 21.22 -7.69
N LEU A 451 -8.93 19.88 -7.67
CA LEU A 451 -9.80 19.05 -8.51
C LEU A 451 -11.26 19.10 -8.04
N CYS A 452 -11.51 19.02 -6.72
CA CYS A 452 -12.84 19.22 -6.16
C CYS A 452 -13.40 20.59 -6.54
N PHE A 453 -12.57 21.64 -6.39
CA PHE A 453 -12.94 23.01 -6.71
C PHE A 453 -13.25 23.21 -8.20
N GLU A 454 -12.42 22.68 -9.11
CA GLU A 454 -12.67 22.80 -10.55
C GLU A 454 -13.93 22.03 -10.97
N PHE A 455 -14.19 20.86 -10.36
CA PHE A 455 -15.43 20.11 -10.60
C PHE A 455 -16.64 20.92 -10.14
N GLU A 456 -16.61 21.43 -8.91
CA GLU A 456 -17.66 22.28 -8.35
C GLU A 456 -17.91 23.52 -9.22
N ARG A 457 -16.84 24.19 -9.68
CA ARG A 457 -16.95 25.37 -10.56
C ARG A 457 -17.68 25.03 -11.87
N GLN A 458 -17.32 23.92 -12.52
CA GLN A 458 -17.99 23.48 -13.76
C GLN A 458 -19.43 23.04 -13.51
N LEU A 459 -19.69 22.37 -12.38
CA LEU A 459 -21.01 21.95 -11.96
C LEU A 459 -21.93 23.17 -11.76
N MET A 460 -21.48 24.16 -10.97
CA MET A 460 -22.24 25.38 -10.69
C MET A 460 -22.43 26.25 -11.94
N GLN A 461 -21.47 26.24 -12.87
CA GLN A 461 -21.62 26.91 -14.15
C GLN A 461 -22.77 26.32 -15.00
N ARG A 462 -22.97 24.99 -14.93
CA ARG A 462 -24.07 24.31 -15.65
C ARG A 462 -25.41 24.44 -14.94
N LEU A 463 -25.43 24.31 -13.61
CA LEU A 463 -26.66 24.48 -12.83
C LEU A 463 -27.16 25.93 -12.85
N GLY A 464 -26.25 26.91 -12.73
CA GLY A 464 -26.58 28.33 -12.77
C GLY A 464 -27.74 28.71 -11.85
N SER A 465 -28.75 29.41 -12.39
CA SER A 465 -29.94 29.82 -11.64
C SER A 465 -30.99 28.72 -11.44
N ALA A 466 -30.75 27.49 -11.94
CA ALA A 466 -31.66 26.37 -11.77
C ALA A 466 -31.71 25.85 -10.33
N VAL A 467 -30.72 26.21 -9.50
CA VAL A 467 -30.61 25.75 -8.12
C VAL A 467 -30.26 26.89 -7.17
N THR A 468 -30.53 26.70 -5.88
CA THR A 468 -30.00 27.51 -4.79
C THR A 468 -29.16 26.63 -3.88
N VAL A 469 -27.96 27.08 -3.50
CA VAL A 469 -27.09 26.34 -2.57
C VAL A 469 -27.65 26.46 -1.15
N ASN A 470 -27.89 25.33 -0.50
CA ASN A 470 -28.32 25.25 0.90
C ASN A 470 -27.13 25.11 1.84
N ASP A 471 -26.14 24.30 1.48
CA ASP A 471 -24.87 24.15 2.20
C ASP A 471 -23.74 23.85 1.22
N GLU A 472 -22.59 24.43 1.50
CA GLU A 472 -21.31 24.14 0.86
C GLU A 472 -20.31 23.92 2.00
N THR A 473 -19.71 22.73 2.05
CA THR A 473 -18.69 22.39 3.05
C THR A 473 -17.48 21.76 2.38
N VAL A 474 -16.31 22.38 2.57
CA VAL A 474 -15.03 21.85 2.10
C VAL A 474 -14.36 21.08 3.23
N GLY A 475 -14.26 19.76 3.05
CA GLY A 475 -13.61 18.86 3.98
C GLY A 475 -12.15 18.57 3.61
N PHE A 476 -11.35 18.20 4.62
CA PHE A 476 -9.96 17.79 4.45
C PHE A 476 -9.64 16.60 5.33
N ARG A 477 -8.75 15.71 4.86
CA ARG A 477 -8.19 14.66 5.71
C ARG A 477 -7.23 15.29 6.72
N TYR A 478 -7.43 14.97 8.00
CA TYR A 478 -6.60 15.46 9.10
C TYR A 478 -5.67 14.34 9.60
N PHE A 479 -4.35 14.61 9.60
CA PHE A 479 -3.30 13.66 9.97
C PHE A 479 -3.51 12.25 9.36
N ASP A 480 -3.42 11.22 10.18
CA ASP A 480 -3.56 9.78 9.93
C ASP A 480 -5.04 9.32 9.81
N ALA A 481 -5.91 10.16 9.22
CA ALA A 481 -7.38 9.99 9.16
C ALA A 481 -8.08 10.18 10.52
N ARG A 482 -7.74 11.26 11.21
CA ARG A 482 -8.40 11.68 12.44
C ARG A 482 -9.54 12.64 12.18
N ASP A 483 -10.51 12.66 13.08
CA ASP A 483 -11.42 13.79 13.25
C ASP A 483 -10.73 14.96 13.99
N LEU A 484 -11.41 16.10 14.11
CA LEU A 484 -10.87 17.26 14.85
C LEU A 484 -10.89 17.08 16.37
N LEU A 485 -11.61 16.08 16.89
CA LEU A 485 -11.59 15.69 18.30
C LEU A 485 -10.31 14.89 18.64
N GLY A 486 -9.60 14.42 17.62
CA GLY A 486 -8.28 13.80 17.69
C GLY A 486 -8.32 12.27 17.69
N PHE A 487 -9.44 11.65 17.32
CA PHE A 487 -9.59 10.19 17.21
C PHE A 487 -9.56 9.77 15.75
N VAL A 488 -9.05 8.56 15.48
CA VAL A 488 -9.09 7.98 14.12
C VAL A 488 -10.54 7.67 13.77
N ASP A 489 -11.02 8.20 12.64
CA ASP A 489 -12.39 8.00 12.18
C ASP A 489 -12.41 7.09 10.94
N GLY A 490 -13.40 6.18 10.90
CA GLY A 490 -13.55 5.17 9.84
C GLY A 490 -12.95 3.80 10.15
N THR A 491 -12.37 3.57 11.34
CA THR A 491 -11.76 2.27 11.73
C THR A 491 -12.69 1.07 11.58
N ALA A 492 -13.97 1.26 11.91
CA ALA A 492 -15.00 0.23 11.86
C ALA A 492 -15.82 0.25 10.55
N ASN A 493 -15.36 0.94 9.51
CA ASN A 493 -16.02 0.85 8.21
C ASN A 493 -15.84 -0.57 7.65
N PRO A 494 -16.91 -1.19 7.12
CA PRO A 494 -16.77 -2.44 6.38
C PRO A 494 -15.92 -2.19 5.13
N THR A 495 -15.28 -3.23 4.59
CA THR A 495 -14.50 -3.10 3.35
C THR A 495 -14.77 -4.26 2.38
N GLY A 496 -14.35 -4.11 1.12
CA GLY A 496 -14.54 -5.13 0.09
C GLY A 496 -16.02 -5.49 -0.09
N THR A 497 -16.33 -6.78 -0.03
CA THR A 497 -17.70 -7.29 -0.18
C THR A 497 -18.61 -6.79 0.94
N GLU A 498 -18.14 -6.72 2.19
CA GLU A 498 -18.94 -6.25 3.32
C GLU A 498 -19.37 -4.79 3.13
N ALA A 499 -18.52 -3.94 2.55
CA ALA A 499 -18.88 -2.55 2.23
C ALA A 499 -19.99 -2.48 1.19
N THR A 500 -19.94 -3.38 0.20
CA THR A 500 -20.95 -3.47 -0.85
C THR A 500 -22.27 -3.97 -0.26
N GLU A 501 -22.24 -5.01 0.57
CA GLU A 501 -23.42 -5.55 1.26
C GLU A 501 -24.04 -4.53 2.23
N ALA A 502 -23.20 -3.71 2.89
CA ALA A 502 -23.64 -2.68 3.82
C ALA A 502 -24.21 -1.43 3.13
N ALA A 503 -23.69 -1.04 1.97
CA ALA A 503 -24.02 0.24 1.32
C ALA A 503 -24.95 0.13 0.10
N ILE A 504 -24.97 -1.00 -0.61
CA ILE A 504 -25.68 -1.14 -1.89
C ILE A 504 -27.01 -1.85 -1.70
N VAL A 505 -28.09 -1.23 -2.19
CA VAL A 505 -29.42 -1.87 -2.31
C VAL A 505 -29.30 -3.08 -3.21
N ALA A 506 -29.60 -4.26 -2.69
CA ALA A 506 -29.53 -5.47 -3.50
C ALA A 506 -30.83 -5.73 -4.26
N GLN A 507 -30.70 -6.55 -5.30
CA GLN A 507 -31.79 -6.89 -6.22
C GLN A 507 -32.95 -7.57 -5.49
N GLU A 508 -32.66 -8.41 -4.50
CA GLU A 508 -33.66 -9.14 -3.73
C GLU A 508 -34.49 -8.27 -2.78
N ASP A 509 -33.95 -7.13 -2.32
CA ASP A 509 -34.66 -6.21 -1.44
C ASP A 509 -35.61 -5.33 -2.24
N GLU A 510 -35.09 -4.75 -3.31
CA GLU A 510 -35.81 -3.78 -4.12
C GLU A 510 -35.30 -3.70 -5.58
N PRO A 511 -35.89 -4.49 -6.49
CA PRO A 511 -35.46 -4.54 -7.90
C PRO A 511 -35.39 -3.19 -8.63
N SER A 512 -36.26 -2.23 -8.29
CA SER A 512 -36.33 -0.92 -8.94
C SER A 512 -35.22 0.05 -8.53
N SER A 513 -34.58 -0.21 -7.38
CA SER A 513 -33.59 0.68 -6.76
C SER A 513 -32.25 -0.03 -6.56
N ALA A 514 -32.12 -1.26 -7.08
CA ALA A 514 -30.94 -2.09 -6.95
C ALA A 514 -29.69 -1.42 -7.53
N GLY A 515 -28.56 -1.59 -6.86
CA GLY A 515 -27.31 -0.91 -7.17
C GLY A 515 -27.24 0.54 -6.67
N GLY A 516 -28.32 1.10 -6.14
CA GLY A 516 -28.31 2.41 -5.47
C GLY A 516 -27.90 2.33 -4.00
N SER A 517 -27.92 3.46 -3.30
CA SER A 517 -27.58 3.55 -1.88
C SER A 517 -28.37 4.67 -1.20
N TYR A 518 -28.82 4.45 0.04
CA TYR A 518 -29.35 5.52 0.88
C TYR A 518 -28.20 6.33 1.46
N VAL A 519 -28.34 7.66 1.46
CA VAL A 519 -27.30 8.58 1.93
C VAL A 519 -27.88 9.49 2.99
N VAL A 520 -27.29 9.47 4.18
CA VAL A 520 -27.62 10.41 5.26
C VAL A 520 -26.42 11.30 5.52
N VAL A 521 -26.67 12.60 5.61
CA VAL A 521 -25.63 13.59 5.93
C VAL A 521 -26.00 14.41 7.15
N GLN A 522 -25.01 14.74 7.97
CA GLN A 522 -25.15 15.69 9.07
C GLN A 522 -23.90 16.56 9.22
N LYS A 523 -24.08 17.85 9.45
CA LYS A 523 -22.97 18.78 9.74
C LYS A 523 -22.89 19.02 11.24
N TYR A 524 -21.77 18.65 11.85
CA TYR A 524 -21.52 18.85 13.28
C TYR A 524 -20.52 19.98 13.52
N LEU A 525 -20.85 20.88 14.43
CA LEU A 525 -19.93 21.89 14.95
C LEU A 525 -19.48 21.50 16.36
N HIS A 526 -18.17 21.57 16.59
CA HIS A 526 -17.53 21.08 17.80
C HIS A 526 -17.23 22.20 18.79
N ASP A 527 -17.60 21.99 20.06
CA ASP A 527 -17.10 22.75 21.20
C ASP A 527 -15.70 22.23 21.58
N MET A 528 -14.69 22.78 20.90
CA MET A 528 -13.30 22.39 21.11
C MET A 528 -12.79 22.76 22.50
N GLU A 529 -13.29 23.84 23.11
CA GLU A 529 -12.89 24.26 24.46
C GLU A 529 -13.39 23.25 25.49
N GLY A 530 -14.69 22.92 25.43
CA GLY A 530 -15.29 21.90 26.28
C GLY A 530 -14.63 20.53 26.10
N TRP A 531 -14.34 20.13 24.85
CA TRP A 531 -13.70 18.86 24.56
C TRP A 531 -12.27 18.77 25.11
N GLN A 532 -11.46 19.81 24.91
CA GLN A 532 -10.06 19.84 25.36
C GLN A 532 -9.91 19.97 26.87
N ALA A 533 -10.95 20.46 27.58
CA ALA A 533 -10.97 20.48 29.03
C ALA A 533 -11.09 19.07 29.66
N LEU A 534 -11.52 18.07 28.88
CA LEU A 534 -11.56 16.68 29.32
C LEU A 534 -10.17 16.06 29.39
N ARG A 535 -9.97 15.20 30.39
CA ARG A 535 -8.83 14.27 30.40
C ARG A 535 -8.97 13.24 29.27
N THR A 536 -7.85 12.74 28.76
CA THR A 536 -7.82 11.76 27.67
C THR A 536 -8.69 10.55 27.97
N GLU A 537 -8.63 9.99 29.18
CA GLU A 537 -9.40 8.79 29.54
C GLU A 537 -10.92 9.04 29.49
N ALA A 538 -11.36 10.27 29.75
CA ALA A 538 -12.76 10.65 29.62
C ALA A 538 -13.17 10.78 28.15
N GLN A 539 -12.29 11.32 27.29
CA GLN A 539 -12.53 11.35 25.84
C GLN A 539 -12.59 9.92 25.27
N GLU A 540 -11.67 9.05 25.68
CA GLU A 540 -11.62 7.65 25.27
C GLU A 540 -12.87 6.88 25.71
N ALA A 541 -13.37 7.10 26.93
CA ALA A 541 -14.62 6.50 27.41
C ALA A 541 -15.86 7.01 26.63
N ILE A 542 -15.85 8.27 26.19
CA ILE A 542 -16.92 8.83 25.35
C ILE A 542 -16.90 8.19 23.96
N ILE A 543 -15.73 8.06 23.34
CA ILE A 543 -15.61 7.51 21.99
C ILE A 543 -15.72 5.97 21.96
N GLY A 544 -15.19 5.29 22.98
CA GLY A 544 -15.10 3.84 23.07
C GLY A 544 -13.80 3.25 22.50
N ARG A 545 -12.76 4.08 22.32
CA ARG A 545 -11.45 3.66 21.80
C ARG A 545 -10.33 4.45 22.47
N THR A 546 -9.11 3.91 22.51
CA THR A 546 -7.92 4.65 22.93
C THR A 546 -7.56 5.72 21.89
N LYS A 547 -7.08 6.88 22.35
CA LYS A 547 -6.89 8.04 21.47
C LYS A 547 -5.69 7.90 20.55
N LEU A 548 -4.56 7.43 21.07
CA LEU A 548 -3.32 7.31 20.31
C LEU A 548 -3.35 6.09 19.40
N ASP A 549 -3.51 4.91 20.01
CA ASP A 549 -3.37 3.60 19.35
C ASP A 549 -4.66 3.12 18.67
N ASN A 550 -5.78 3.82 18.88
CA ASN A 550 -7.07 3.51 18.28
C ASN A 550 -7.55 2.06 18.57
N VAL A 551 -7.24 1.57 19.77
CA VAL A 551 -7.65 0.24 20.25
C VAL A 551 -9.06 0.33 20.83
N GLU A 552 -9.92 -0.63 20.51
CA GLU A 552 -11.28 -0.67 21.03
C GLU A 552 -11.32 -0.92 22.54
N LEU A 553 -12.21 -0.23 23.24
CA LEU A 553 -12.49 -0.48 24.65
C LEU A 553 -13.65 -1.46 24.80
N ASP A 554 -13.67 -2.19 25.91
CA ASP A 554 -14.79 -3.06 26.25
C ASP A 554 -16.09 -2.25 26.39
N ASP A 555 -17.18 -2.80 25.85
CA ASP A 555 -18.50 -2.18 25.95
C ASP A 555 -18.95 -2.09 27.41
N ALA A 556 -19.59 -0.97 27.75
CA ALA A 556 -20.10 -0.76 29.10
C ALA A 556 -21.28 -1.73 29.36
N PRO A 557 -21.51 -2.16 30.61
CA PRO A 557 -22.60 -3.09 30.94
C PRO A 557 -23.95 -2.63 30.39
N PRO A 558 -24.86 -3.54 30.01
CA PRO A 558 -26.17 -3.18 29.53
C PRO A 558 -26.89 -2.23 30.50
N ARG A 559 -27.58 -1.23 29.96
CA ARG A 559 -28.27 -0.17 30.74
C ARG A 559 -27.36 0.79 31.51
N SER A 560 -26.07 0.81 31.21
CA SER A 560 -25.16 1.88 31.62
C SER A 560 -24.84 2.82 30.45
N GLN A 561 -24.15 3.94 30.73
CA GLN A 561 -23.75 4.89 29.70
C GLN A 561 -22.85 4.21 28.67
N GLN A 562 -23.36 4.09 27.46
CA GLN A 562 -22.66 3.52 26.32
C GLN A 562 -21.77 4.57 25.65
N SER A 563 -20.71 4.10 24.99
CA SER A 563 -19.81 4.92 24.18
C SER A 563 -20.40 5.24 22.81
N HIS A 564 -19.81 6.18 22.07
CA HIS A 564 -20.16 6.47 20.68
C HIS A 564 -20.10 5.19 19.82
N LYS A 565 -19.02 4.40 19.94
CA LYS A 565 -18.89 3.11 19.24
C LYS A 565 -20.06 2.19 19.55
N SER A 566 -20.36 1.97 20.83
CA SER A 566 -21.40 1.02 21.25
C SER A 566 -22.81 1.47 20.85
N LEU A 567 -23.08 2.79 20.83
CA LEU A 567 -24.37 3.33 20.36
C LEU A 567 -24.51 3.30 18.84
N ALA A 568 -23.39 3.41 18.11
CA ALA A 568 -23.36 3.31 16.65
C ALA A 568 -23.37 1.86 16.13
N THR A 569 -23.07 0.85 16.95
CA THR A 569 -23.20 -0.57 16.55
C THR A 569 -24.67 -1.01 16.55
N ILE A 570 -25.16 -1.49 15.41
CA ILE A 570 -26.52 -2.01 15.23
C ILE A 570 -26.47 -3.51 14.99
N GLU A 571 -27.16 -4.28 15.83
CA GLU A 571 -27.28 -5.73 15.66
C GLU A 571 -28.73 -6.12 15.39
N MET A 572 -28.92 -7.05 14.46
CA MET A 572 -30.23 -7.63 14.15
C MET A 572 -30.09 -9.14 14.00
N GLN A 573 -30.80 -9.90 14.85
CA GLN A 573 -30.79 -11.37 14.88
C GLN A 573 -29.38 -11.99 15.08
N GLY A 574 -28.47 -11.24 15.71
CA GLY A 574 -27.09 -11.67 15.95
C GLY A 574 -26.09 -11.23 14.87
N ASP A 575 -26.57 -10.60 13.78
CA ASP A 575 -25.72 -10.05 12.72
C ASP A 575 -25.62 -8.54 12.85
N GLU A 576 -24.40 -8.01 12.74
CA GLU A 576 -24.15 -6.57 12.71
C GLU A 576 -24.63 -5.96 11.38
N ARG A 577 -25.31 -4.82 11.45
CA ARG A 577 -25.77 -4.04 10.30
C ARG A 577 -24.91 -2.79 10.20
N ALA A 578 -23.90 -2.87 9.35
CA ALA A 578 -22.95 -1.79 9.13
C ALA A 578 -23.47 -0.75 8.12
N ILE A 579 -22.80 0.41 8.11
CA ILE A 579 -22.89 1.44 7.08
C ILE A 579 -21.48 1.82 6.62
N VAL A 580 -21.34 2.38 5.42
CA VAL A 580 -20.06 2.95 4.96
C VAL A 580 -20.05 4.44 5.28
N ARG A 581 -19.15 4.88 6.17
CA ARG A 581 -18.99 6.30 6.53
C ARG A 581 -17.85 6.93 5.77
N ASP A 582 -18.01 8.17 5.34
CA ASP A 582 -16.97 8.94 4.65
C ASP A 582 -16.81 10.33 5.28
N ASN A 583 -16.74 10.33 6.62
CA ASN A 583 -16.70 11.54 7.43
C ASN A 583 -15.47 12.39 7.12
N MET A 584 -15.68 13.70 7.02
CA MET A 584 -14.59 14.64 6.74
C MET A 584 -14.53 15.79 7.75
N PRO A 585 -13.36 16.02 8.37
CA PRO A 585 -13.06 17.27 9.08
C PRO A 585 -13.30 18.50 8.21
N PHE A 586 -13.89 19.54 8.78
CA PHE A 586 -13.95 20.88 8.19
C PHE A 586 -13.75 21.94 9.26
N GLY A 587 -13.34 23.14 8.86
CA GLY A 587 -13.24 24.24 9.81
C GLY A 587 -12.48 25.44 9.30
N SER A 588 -12.58 26.52 10.06
CA SER A 588 -11.85 27.76 9.89
C SER A 588 -11.34 28.21 11.26
N PRO A 589 -10.08 27.90 11.61
CA PRO A 589 -9.52 28.27 12.92
C PRO A 589 -9.60 29.79 13.20
N GLY A 590 -9.48 30.62 12.16
CA GLY A 590 -9.63 32.08 12.28
C GLY A 590 -11.04 32.56 12.60
N ARG A 591 -12.05 31.67 12.53
CA ARG A 591 -13.44 31.92 12.93
C ARG A 591 -13.87 31.03 14.11
N SER A 592 -12.93 30.32 14.73
CA SER A 592 -13.20 29.31 15.76
C SER A 592 -14.24 28.27 15.34
N GLU A 593 -14.27 27.92 14.06
CA GLU A 593 -15.18 26.93 13.51
C GLU A 593 -14.42 25.61 13.31
N PHE A 594 -14.85 24.57 14.00
CA PHE A 594 -14.29 23.23 13.91
C PHE A 594 -15.46 22.26 13.82
N GLY A 595 -15.41 21.30 12.92
CA GLY A 595 -16.52 20.38 12.72
C GLY A 595 -16.17 19.09 12.00
N THR A 596 -17.13 18.18 12.03
CA THR A 596 -17.12 16.94 11.23
C THR A 596 -18.35 16.96 10.34
N TYR A 597 -18.14 16.76 9.04
CA TYR A 597 -19.22 16.50 8.11
C TYR A 597 -19.44 15.00 8.06
N PHE A 598 -20.51 14.52 8.69
CA PHE A 598 -20.93 13.12 8.66
C PHE A 598 -21.61 12.82 7.34
N ILE A 599 -21.23 11.71 6.73
CA ILE A 599 -21.94 11.10 5.60
C ILE A 599 -21.92 9.58 5.76
N GLY A 600 -23.09 8.96 5.69
CA GLY A 600 -23.26 7.52 5.78
C GLY A 600 -24.02 6.98 4.57
N TYR A 601 -23.44 5.97 3.93
CA TYR A 601 -24.03 5.18 2.85
C TYR A 601 -24.56 3.86 3.39
N SER A 602 -25.80 3.51 3.07
CA SER A 602 -26.42 2.29 3.56
C SER A 602 -27.33 1.62 2.53
N ARG A 603 -27.37 0.28 2.58
CA ARG A 603 -28.30 -0.58 1.84
C ARG A 603 -29.74 -0.37 2.31
N ASN A 604 -29.92 -0.15 3.60
CA ASN A 604 -31.20 0.19 4.21
C ASN A 604 -31.07 1.49 5.00
N LEU A 605 -32.02 2.41 4.81
CA LEU A 605 -32.02 3.71 5.49
C LEU A 605 -32.22 3.53 7.00
N TRP A 606 -33.08 2.58 7.39
CA TRP A 606 -33.43 2.37 8.80
C TRP A 606 -32.21 2.07 9.68
N VAL A 607 -31.13 1.50 9.13
CA VAL A 607 -29.89 1.20 9.88
C VAL A 607 -29.28 2.51 10.40
N THR A 608 -29.09 3.49 9.51
CA THR A 608 -28.55 4.80 9.88
C THR A 608 -29.51 5.56 10.80
N GLU A 609 -30.81 5.48 10.54
CA GLU A 609 -31.82 6.10 11.43
C GLU A 609 -31.79 5.49 12.84
N LYS A 610 -31.58 4.18 12.95
CA LYS A 610 -31.47 3.50 14.24
C LYS A 610 -30.21 3.90 14.99
N MET A 611 -29.08 4.07 14.29
CA MET A 611 -27.85 4.61 14.87
C MET A 611 -28.11 6.01 15.46
N LEU A 612 -28.74 6.89 14.69
CA LEU A 612 -29.07 8.24 15.14
C LEU A 612 -30.08 8.25 16.29
N GLU A 613 -31.08 7.38 16.27
CA GLU A 613 -32.01 7.23 17.39
C GLU A 613 -31.27 6.85 18.68
N ARG A 614 -30.40 5.83 18.62
CA ARG A 614 -29.56 5.41 19.77
C ARG A 614 -28.65 6.54 20.25
N MET A 615 -28.06 7.31 19.34
CA MET A 615 -27.19 8.43 19.70
C MET A 615 -27.94 9.58 20.36
N PHE A 616 -29.04 10.05 19.77
CA PHE A 616 -29.74 11.25 20.25
C PHE A 616 -30.70 10.97 21.41
N VAL A 617 -31.42 9.85 21.37
CA VAL A 617 -32.39 9.46 22.43
C VAL A 617 -31.69 8.70 23.55
N GLY A 618 -30.69 7.89 23.22
CA GLY A 618 -29.99 7.00 24.14
C GLY A 618 -30.58 5.60 24.18
N GLU A 619 -29.75 4.61 24.52
CA GLU A 619 -30.18 3.25 24.81
C GLU A 619 -29.59 2.77 26.15
N PRO A 620 -30.38 2.78 27.25
CA PRO A 620 -31.80 3.13 27.33
C PRO A 620 -32.08 4.64 27.15
N PRO A 621 -33.33 5.04 26.84
CA PRO A 621 -33.70 6.44 26.66
C PRO A 621 -33.26 7.33 27.82
N GLY A 622 -32.66 8.47 27.49
CA GLY A 622 -32.07 9.41 28.45
C GLY A 622 -30.56 9.26 28.65
N MET A 623 -29.95 8.18 28.16
CA MET A 623 -28.49 7.98 28.10
C MET A 623 -27.98 8.20 26.67
N HIS A 624 -28.10 9.44 26.19
CA HIS A 624 -27.64 9.82 24.85
C HIS A 624 -26.12 9.66 24.71
N ASP A 625 -25.65 9.71 23.47
CA ASP A 625 -24.25 9.69 23.13
C ASP A 625 -23.52 10.94 23.63
N ARG A 626 -22.55 10.74 24.52
CA ARG A 626 -21.80 11.81 25.16
C ARG A 626 -20.98 12.63 24.17
N ILE A 627 -20.70 12.15 22.95
CA ILE A 627 -20.05 12.97 21.91
C ILE A 627 -20.90 14.20 21.56
N LEU A 628 -22.23 14.08 21.64
CA LEU A 628 -23.17 15.16 21.31
C LEU A 628 -23.12 16.31 22.32
N ASP A 629 -22.55 16.09 23.51
CA ASP A 629 -22.28 17.19 24.45
C ASP A 629 -21.23 18.17 23.93
N TYR A 630 -20.42 17.75 22.96
CA TYR A 630 -19.35 18.53 22.35
C TYR A 630 -19.54 18.71 20.84
N SER A 631 -20.50 18.02 20.23
CA SER A 631 -20.73 18.03 18.78
C SER A 631 -22.19 18.32 18.48
N LYS A 632 -22.50 19.53 17.98
CA LYS A 632 -23.86 19.97 17.68
C LYS A 632 -24.22 19.77 16.21
N ALA A 633 -25.25 18.98 15.92
CA ALA A 633 -25.81 18.85 14.59
C ALA A 633 -26.52 20.16 14.16
N VAL A 634 -26.07 20.77 13.06
CA VAL A 634 -26.67 21.98 12.48
C VAL A 634 -27.32 21.74 11.11
N LEU A 635 -27.13 20.55 10.55
CA LEU A 635 -27.69 20.11 9.28
C LEU A 635 -28.05 18.63 9.38
N GLY A 636 -29.13 18.21 8.73
CA GLY A 636 -29.53 16.81 8.59
C GLY A 636 -30.41 16.62 7.35
N ALA A 637 -29.98 15.74 6.44
CA ALA A 637 -30.71 15.47 5.20
C ALA A 637 -30.52 14.01 4.75
N THR A 638 -31.54 13.49 4.06
CA THR A 638 -31.59 12.12 3.52
C THR A 638 -31.76 12.19 2.01
N PHE A 639 -30.94 11.42 1.30
CA PHE A 639 -30.95 11.31 -0.14
C PHE A 639 -30.88 9.84 -0.55
N PHE A 640 -31.14 9.57 -1.82
CA PHE A 640 -30.82 8.31 -2.45
C PHE A 640 -29.87 8.52 -3.63
N ALA A 641 -28.76 7.80 -3.65
CA ALA A 641 -27.83 7.76 -4.75
C ALA A 641 -28.23 6.62 -5.71
N PRO A 642 -28.85 6.92 -6.87
CA PRO A 642 -29.23 5.88 -7.83
C PRO A 642 -27.99 5.22 -8.45
N SER A 643 -28.14 3.99 -8.94
CA SER A 643 -27.08 3.28 -9.63
C SER A 643 -26.63 4.00 -10.91
N ASP A 644 -27.58 4.45 -11.73
CA ASP A 644 -27.28 5.12 -13.00
C ASP A 644 -27.99 6.48 -13.13
N LEU A 645 -27.18 7.54 -13.29
CA LEU A 645 -27.65 8.91 -13.53
C LEU A 645 -28.12 9.15 -14.97
N SER A 646 -27.80 8.26 -15.92
CA SER A 646 -28.23 8.39 -17.32
C SER A 646 -29.72 8.12 -17.52
N SER A 647 -30.35 7.45 -16.54
CA SER A 647 -31.77 7.09 -16.52
C SER A 647 -32.70 8.18 -15.95
N ILE A 648 -32.14 9.36 -15.64
CA ILE A 648 -32.78 10.52 -14.97
C ILE A 648 -32.94 11.67 -15.95
#